data_AF-A0A8C5V003-F1
#
_entry.id   AF-A0A8C5V003-F1
#
_cell.length_a   1.000
_cell.length_b   1.000
_cell.length_c   1.000
_cell.angle_alpha   90.00
_cell.angle_beta   90.00
_cell.angle_gamma   90.00
#
_symmetry.space_group_name_H-M   'P 1'
#
loop_
_entity.id
_entity.type
_entity.pdbx_description
1 polymer ?
#
loop_
_entity_poly.entity_id
_entity_poly.type
_entity_poly.pdbx_seq_one_letter_code
_entity_poly.pdbx_strand_id
1 'polypeptide(L)'
;MPARALLLLLLAALAAAARGCALAPDPAASCVGLQLRTCSDGAYNHTTFPTPLEHRSREAVEASSEYILLSVLHHLLEGQCNPDLRLLGCAVLAPRCEGGRALRPCRHVCESLRAACQPAFDAIDMAWPYFLDCHRYFAREEEVCYDPLEKLRAGLEAEEALPSGLPPTFIRFAHHSYAQMVRVLKRTAARCAHVAKTYSIGRSFDGKELLVIEFSGRPGQHELMEPEVKLIGNIHGNEVAGREMLIYLAQYLCSEYLLGNPRIQRLVNTTRIHLLPSMNPDGYEVAAAEGASYNGWTSGRQNAQNLDLNRNFPDLTSEYYRLAETRGVRSDHIPIPQHYWWGKVAPETKAIMKWMRTIPFVLSASLHGGDLVVSYPFDFSKHPQEEKMFSPTPDEKMFKLLSRAYADVHPMMMDKSEHRCGGNFLKRGSIINGADWYSFTGGMSDFNYLHTNCFEITVELGCVKFPPEEALYPLWQHNKEPLLHFMEMVHRGIKGVVTDKFGKPVKNARILVKGIRHDITTAPDGDYWRLLPPGSHIVIAQAPGYSKVIKKVTIPARMKRAGRVDFILQPLGMGPKKFLQGLRRTGPGTHAPPGGANPRGAPAEPDLEPLGARRPPSAGGSKPWWWSYFSSLSPHRPRWLLRY
;
A
#
# COMPACT_ATOMS: atom_id res chain seq x y z
N MET A 1 -14.77 -90.17 44.35
CA MET A 1 -14.20 -89.86 43.02
C MET A 1 -15.35 -90.02 42.03
N PRO A 2 -15.84 -89.00 41.28
CA PRO A 2 -15.07 -88.03 40.50
C PRO A 2 -15.78 -86.63 40.44
N ALA A 3 -15.57 -85.73 41.40
CA ALA A 3 -16.13 -84.36 41.34
C ALA A 3 -15.06 -83.26 41.35
N ARG A 4 -13.82 -83.59 41.74
CA ARG A 4 -12.69 -82.64 41.74
C ARG A 4 -11.92 -82.59 40.41
N ALA A 5 -12.02 -83.61 39.55
CA ALA A 5 -11.36 -83.61 38.26
C ALA A 5 -12.11 -82.77 37.20
N LEU A 6 -13.44 -82.71 37.26
CA LEU A 6 -14.25 -81.95 36.30
C LEU A 6 -14.18 -80.43 36.55
N LEU A 7 -14.02 -80.00 37.80
CA LEU A 7 -13.90 -78.58 38.15
C LEU A 7 -12.55 -77.97 37.71
N LEU A 8 -11.47 -78.77 37.75
CA LEU A 8 -10.14 -78.34 37.27
C LEU A 8 -10.07 -78.27 35.73
N LEU A 9 -10.81 -79.10 35.01
CA LEU A 9 -10.89 -79.04 33.54
C LEU A 9 -11.77 -77.88 33.04
N LEU A 10 -12.86 -77.53 33.73
CA LEU A 10 -13.69 -76.36 33.40
C LEU A 10 -12.98 -75.03 33.74
N LEU A 11 -12.20 -74.97 34.82
CA LEU A 11 -11.40 -73.78 35.15
C LEU A 11 -10.20 -73.60 34.19
N ALA A 12 -9.61 -74.69 33.68
CA ALA A 12 -8.56 -74.61 32.67
C ALA A 12 -9.09 -74.19 31.28
N ALA A 13 -10.31 -74.61 30.90
CA ALA A 13 -10.94 -74.20 29.63
C ALA A 13 -11.41 -72.74 29.64
N LEU A 14 -11.87 -72.21 30.77
CA LEU A 14 -12.22 -70.78 30.92
C LEU A 14 -10.97 -69.87 30.98
N ALA A 15 -9.83 -70.37 31.46
CA ALA A 15 -8.56 -69.63 31.41
C ALA A 15 -7.91 -69.63 30.02
N ALA A 16 -8.24 -70.60 29.15
CA ALA A 16 -7.73 -70.67 27.77
C ALA A 16 -8.54 -69.85 26.76
N ALA A 17 -9.83 -69.57 27.04
CA ALA A 17 -10.69 -68.73 26.18
C ALA A 17 -10.58 -67.22 26.49
N ALA A 18 -9.96 -66.82 27.61
CA ALA A 18 -9.74 -65.41 27.97
C ALA A 18 -8.36 -64.86 27.52
N ARG A 19 -7.65 -65.57 26.62
CA ARG A 19 -6.37 -65.13 26.04
C ARG A 19 -6.45 -64.81 24.54
N GLY A 20 -7.63 -64.37 24.09
CA GLY A 20 -7.89 -64.00 22.70
C GLY A 20 -8.55 -62.64 22.55
N CYS A 21 -7.86 -61.59 23.02
CA CYS A 21 -7.92 -60.21 22.49
C CYS A 21 -6.97 -59.34 23.33
N ALA A 22 -5.68 -59.67 23.33
CA ALA A 22 -4.71 -58.61 23.50
C ALA A 22 -4.84 -57.76 22.23
N LEU A 23 -5.44 -56.58 22.37
CA LEU A 23 -5.14 -55.48 21.45
C LEU A 23 -3.62 -55.47 21.33
N ALA A 24 -3.12 -55.64 20.11
CA ALA A 24 -1.71 -55.41 19.84
C ALA A 24 -1.33 -54.09 20.53
N PRO A 25 -0.19 -54.01 21.22
CA PRO A 25 0.26 -52.72 21.74
C PRO A 25 0.27 -51.76 20.55
N ASP A 26 -0.55 -50.70 20.64
CA ASP A 26 -0.58 -49.65 19.64
C ASP A 26 0.87 -49.31 19.33
N PRO A 27 1.30 -49.33 18.05
CA PRO A 27 2.69 -49.02 17.72
C PRO A 27 2.97 -47.67 18.37
N ALA A 28 3.92 -47.63 19.30
CA ALA A 28 4.25 -46.43 20.07
C ALA A 28 4.31 -45.26 19.09
N ALA A 29 3.37 -44.32 19.23
CA ALA A 29 3.14 -43.28 18.24
C ALA A 29 4.43 -42.49 18.07
N SER A 30 5.16 -42.75 16.99
CA SER A 30 6.43 -42.11 16.74
C SER A 30 6.16 -40.71 16.18
N CYS A 31 6.92 -39.73 16.65
CA CYS A 31 6.83 -38.40 16.08
C CYS A 31 7.39 -38.43 14.64
N VAL A 32 6.64 -37.89 13.69
CA VAL A 32 7.02 -37.76 12.28
C VAL A 32 7.18 -36.30 11.90
N GLY A 33 7.98 -36.01 10.87
CA GLY A 33 8.17 -34.63 10.39
C GLY A 33 6.86 -34.01 9.89
N LEU A 34 6.62 -32.76 10.25
CA LEU A 34 5.48 -31.98 9.75
C LEU A 34 5.74 -31.58 8.29
N GLN A 35 5.03 -32.22 7.36
CA GLN A 35 5.20 -32.00 5.91
C GLN A 35 3.94 -31.47 5.22
N LEU A 36 3.02 -30.87 5.97
CA LEU A 36 1.82 -30.24 5.42
C LEU A 36 2.13 -28.81 4.98
N ARG A 37 2.01 -28.52 3.67
CA ARG A 37 2.33 -27.20 3.09
C ARG A 37 1.58 -26.05 3.76
N THR A 38 0.32 -26.24 4.13
CA THR A 38 -0.49 -25.20 4.78
C THR A 38 -0.09 -24.96 6.24
N CYS A 39 0.70 -25.84 6.84
CA CYS A 39 1.10 -25.80 8.26
C CYS A 39 2.62 -25.71 8.46
N SER A 40 3.42 -25.56 7.40
CA SER A 40 4.88 -25.68 7.45
C SER A 40 5.58 -24.55 8.22
N ASP A 41 4.91 -23.41 8.41
CA ASP A 41 5.40 -22.24 9.14
C ASP A 41 4.97 -22.21 10.62
N GLY A 42 4.50 -23.35 11.15
CA GLY A 42 4.09 -23.50 12.54
C GLY A 42 5.23 -23.40 13.58
N ALA A 43 4.84 -23.43 14.86
CA ALA A 43 5.80 -23.33 15.97
C ALA A 43 6.66 -24.59 16.19
N TYR A 44 6.35 -25.70 15.52
CA TYR A 44 6.93 -27.03 15.73
C TYR A 44 7.13 -27.77 14.41
N ASN A 45 8.09 -28.71 14.39
CA ASN A 45 8.48 -29.44 13.17
C ASN A 45 8.06 -30.91 13.18
N HIS A 46 7.44 -31.40 14.25
CA HIS A 46 7.06 -32.81 14.41
C HIS A 46 5.59 -32.96 14.80
N THR A 47 4.91 -33.92 14.19
CA THR A 47 3.53 -34.30 14.46
C THR A 47 3.40 -35.81 14.69
N THR A 48 2.20 -36.31 14.97
CA THR A 48 1.95 -37.73 15.19
C THR A 48 0.57 -38.14 14.68
N PHE A 49 0.44 -39.43 14.37
CA PHE A 49 -0.80 -40.06 13.94
C PHE A 49 -1.18 -41.17 14.94
N PRO A 50 -2.48 -41.37 15.23
CA PRO A 50 -3.61 -40.63 14.67
C PRO A 50 -3.72 -39.20 15.22
N THR A 51 -4.24 -38.28 14.39
CA THR A 51 -4.55 -36.90 14.81
C THR A 51 -5.75 -36.88 15.77
N PRO A 52 -6.06 -35.77 16.47
CA PRO A 52 -7.28 -35.60 17.25
C PRO A 52 -8.58 -35.79 16.46
N LEU A 53 -8.52 -35.72 15.14
CA LEU A 53 -9.62 -36.04 14.22
C LEU A 53 -9.52 -37.45 13.62
N GLU A 54 -8.68 -38.31 14.21
CA GLU A 54 -8.49 -39.73 13.85
C GLU A 54 -7.89 -40.00 12.45
N HIS A 55 -7.42 -38.97 11.74
CA HIS A 55 -6.62 -39.17 10.53
C HIS A 55 -5.37 -39.99 10.86
N ARG A 56 -5.12 -41.05 10.08
CA ARG A 56 -4.03 -42.02 10.32
C ARG A 56 -2.79 -41.80 9.45
N SER A 57 -2.84 -40.90 8.48
CA SER A 57 -1.71 -40.57 7.63
C SER A 57 -1.77 -39.12 7.15
N ARG A 58 -0.66 -38.64 6.59
CA ARG A 58 -0.57 -37.31 5.99
C ARG A 58 -1.56 -37.14 4.83
N GLU A 59 -1.64 -38.14 3.96
CA GLU A 59 -2.52 -38.13 2.79
C GLU A 59 -3.99 -38.04 3.21
N ALA A 60 -4.35 -38.71 4.32
CA ALA A 60 -5.68 -38.61 4.90
C ALA A 60 -6.00 -37.19 5.40
N VAL A 61 -5.02 -36.48 5.98
CA VAL A 61 -5.19 -35.08 6.37
C VAL A 61 -5.29 -34.17 5.14
N GLU A 62 -4.40 -34.32 4.14
CA GLU A 62 -4.41 -33.49 2.93
C GLU A 62 -5.71 -33.63 2.10
N ALA A 63 -6.33 -34.81 2.12
CA ALA A 63 -7.61 -35.08 1.45
C ALA A 63 -8.85 -34.68 2.28
N SER A 64 -8.67 -34.26 3.54
CA SER A 64 -9.76 -33.93 4.46
C SER A 64 -10.41 -32.58 4.11
N SER A 65 -11.72 -32.44 4.41
CA SER A 65 -12.44 -31.18 4.20
C SER A 65 -11.89 -30.05 5.09
N GLU A 66 -11.36 -30.42 6.25
CA GLU A 66 -10.80 -29.54 7.26
C GLU A 66 -9.51 -28.90 6.75
N TYR A 67 -8.62 -29.69 6.16
CA TYR A 67 -7.38 -29.18 5.58
C TYR A 67 -7.64 -28.30 4.35
N ILE A 68 -8.58 -28.71 3.48
CA ILE A 68 -9.02 -27.89 2.34
C ILE A 68 -9.54 -26.55 2.86
N LEU A 69 -10.43 -26.53 3.86
CA LEU A 69 -10.89 -25.28 4.47
C LEU A 69 -9.72 -24.41 4.93
N LEU A 70 -8.79 -24.95 5.72
CA LEU A 70 -7.63 -24.18 6.21
C LEU A 70 -6.81 -23.55 5.09
N SER A 71 -6.62 -24.27 3.98
CA SER A 71 -5.88 -23.78 2.82
C SER A 71 -6.54 -22.61 2.09
N VAL A 72 -7.87 -22.46 2.21
CA VAL A 72 -8.64 -21.40 1.54
C VAL A 72 -9.20 -20.34 2.49
N LEU A 73 -9.08 -20.51 3.81
CA LEU A 73 -9.59 -19.57 4.82
C LEU A 73 -9.11 -18.14 4.56
N HIS A 74 -7.86 -17.97 4.14
CA HIS A 74 -7.31 -16.67 3.77
C HIS A 74 -8.18 -15.95 2.73
N HIS A 75 -8.57 -16.65 1.67
CA HIS A 75 -9.38 -16.07 0.59
C HIS A 75 -10.85 -15.95 0.98
N LEU A 76 -11.40 -16.91 1.71
CA LEU A 76 -12.80 -16.92 2.13
C LEU A 76 -13.15 -15.81 3.11
N LEU A 77 -12.21 -15.46 3.99
CA LEU A 77 -12.39 -14.42 5.00
C LEU A 77 -11.74 -13.08 4.59
N GLU A 78 -11.36 -12.93 3.31
CA GLU A 78 -10.71 -11.71 2.80
C GLU A 78 -9.46 -11.30 3.61
N GLY A 79 -8.70 -12.29 4.08
CA GLY A 79 -7.50 -12.13 4.91
C GLY A 79 -7.78 -11.87 6.40
N GLN A 80 -9.03 -11.65 6.80
CA GLN A 80 -9.39 -11.52 8.21
C GLN A 80 -9.07 -12.83 8.96
N CYS A 81 -8.46 -12.73 10.15
CA CYS A 81 -8.10 -13.86 11.00
C CYS A 81 -6.99 -14.80 10.51
N ASN A 82 -6.24 -14.42 9.47
CA ASN A 82 -5.04 -15.14 9.02
C ASN A 82 -3.80 -14.32 9.43
N PRO A 83 -2.69 -14.95 9.90
CA PRO A 83 -2.41 -16.39 10.02
C PRO A 83 -2.98 -17.10 11.24
N ASP A 84 -3.56 -16.38 12.21
CA ASP A 84 -3.93 -16.92 13.52
C ASP A 84 -4.83 -18.17 13.44
N LEU A 85 -5.89 -18.11 12.65
CA LEU A 85 -6.87 -19.19 12.54
C LEU A 85 -6.33 -20.41 11.79
N ARG A 86 -5.46 -20.17 10.81
CA ARG A 86 -4.77 -21.24 10.07
C ARG A 86 -3.84 -22.00 11.00
N LEU A 87 -3.03 -21.30 11.80
CA LEU A 87 -2.12 -21.92 12.75
C LEU A 87 -2.86 -22.66 13.88
N LEU A 88 -3.97 -22.08 14.37
CA LEU A 88 -4.84 -22.75 15.34
C LEU A 88 -5.42 -24.06 14.77
N GLY A 89 -5.87 -24.05 13.51
CA GLY A 89 -6.35 -25.25 12.82
C GLY A 89 -5.26 -26.28 12.56
N CYS A 90 -4.05 -25.85 12.19
CA CYS A 90 -2.90 -26.72 12.04
C CYS A 90 -2.54 -27.44 13.34
N ALA A 91 -2.70 -26.79 14.49
CA ALA A 91 -2.48 -27.40 15.81
C ALA A 91 -3.47 -28.54 16.13
N VAL A 92 -4.63 -28.58 15.46
CA VAL A 92 -5.60 -29.69 15.59
C VAL A 92 -5.39 -30.75 14.51
N LEU A 93 -5.13 -30.36 13.26
CA LEU A 93 -4.96 -31.30 12.14
C LEU A 93 -3.61 -32.01 12.12
N ALA A 94 -2.59 -31.39 12.69
CA ALA A 94 -1.26 -31.96 12.80
C ALA A 94 -0.66 -31.51 14.13
N PRO A 95 -1.13 -32.06 15.27
CA PRO A 95 -0.73 -31.58 16.59
C PRO A 95 0.78 -31.70 16.82
N ARG A 96 1.32 -30.86 17.68
CA ARG A 96 2.71 -30.97 18.13
C ARG A 96 2.93 -32.34 18.79
N CYS A 97 3.98 -33.04 18.36
CA CYS A 97 4.39 -34.30 18.99
C CYS A 97 5.61 -34.09 19.88
N GLU A 98 5.53 -34.56 21.13
CA GLU A 98 6.63 -34.51 22.09
C GLU A 98 6.65 -35.81 22.90
N GLY A 99 7.80 -36.48 22.96
CA GLY A 99 7.92 -37.78 23.65
C GLY A 99 7.02 -38.89 23.10
N GLY A 100 6.68 -38.85 21.80
CA GLY A 100 5.77 -39.81 21.16
C GLY A 100 4.28 -39.61 21.52
N ARG A 101 3.91 -38.43 22.02
CA ARG A 101 2.52 -38.09 22.35
C ARG A 101 2.11 -36.77 21.70
N ALA A 102 0.86 -36.69 21.29
CA ALA A 102 0.26 -35.45 20.80
C ALA A 102 0.00 -34.51 21.98
N LEU A 103 0.56 -33.29 21.92
CA LEU A 103 0.28 -32.22 22.86
C LEU A 103 -0.92 -31.40 22.34
N ARG A 104 -1.84 -31.04 23.24
CA ARG A 104 -3.02 -30.24 22.87
C ARG A 104 -2.74 -28.73 23.01
N PRO A 105 -3.25 -27.90 22.09
CA PRO A 105 -3.20 -26.45 22.23
C PRO A 105 -4.09 -25.96 23.38
N CYS A 106 -3.75 -24.80 23.97
CA CYS A 106 -4.48 -24.22 25.09
C CYS A 106 -5.88 -23.69 24.72
N ARG A 107 -6.88 -23.97 25.55
CA ARG A 107 -8.29 -23.57 25.32
C ARG A 107 -8.49 -22.06 25.27
N HIS A 108 -7.88 -21.31 26.17
CA HIS A 108 -8.04 -19.85 26.23
C HIS A 108 -7.58 -19.17 24.92
N VAL A 109 -6.59 -19.74 24.22
CA VAL A 109 -6.13 -19.25 22.91
C VAL A 109 -7.23 -19.40 21.86
N CYS A 110 -7.86 -20.58 21.82
CA CYS A 110 -8.98 -20.86 20.93
C CYS A 110 -10.18 -19.96 21.22
N GLU A 111 -10.56 -19.79 22.49
CA GLU A 111 -11.71 -18.98 22.89
C GLU A 111 -11.51 -17.49 22.54
N SER A 112 -10.30 -16.97 22.78
CA SER A 112 -9.93 -15.60 22.43
C SER A 112 -9.97 -15.38 20.91
N LEU A 113 -9.41 -16.31 20.14
CA LEU A 113 -9.40 -16.20 18.69
C LEU A 113 -10.80 -16.36 18.10
N ARG A 114 -11.62 -17.27 18.66
CA ARG A 114 -13.02 -17.43 18.28
C ARG A 114 -13.80 -16.14 18.52
N ALA A 115 -13.65 -15.51 19.68
CA ALA A 115 -14.31 -14.24 19.97
C ALA A 115 -13.94 -13.14 18.94
N ALA A 116 -12.68 -13.07 18.54
CA ALA A 116 -12.20 -12.10 17.55
C ALA A 116 -12.67 -12.40 16.11
N CYS A 117 -12.78 -13.69 15.76
CA CYS A 117 -12.99 -14.13 14.39
C CYS A 117 -14.42 -14.56 14.05
N GLN A 118 -15.27 -14.77 15.05
CA GLN A 118 -16.68 -15.10 14.86
C GLN A 118 -17.40 -14.11 13.92
N PRO A 119 -17.20 -12.78 14.00
CA PRO A 119 -17.85 -11.83 13.09
C PRO A 119 -17.51 -12.05 11.61
N ALA A 120 -16.29 -12.52 11.29
CA ALA A 120 -15.87 -12.79 9.92
C ALA A 120 -16.59 -14.02 9.34
N PHE A 121 -16.82 -15.06 10.16
CA PHE A 121 -17.63 -16.23 9.77
C PHE A 121 -19.12 -15.89 9.66
N ASP A 122 -19.62 -15.03 10.55
CA ASP A 122 -20.98 -14.51 10.50
C ASP A 122 -21.24 -13.77 9.19
N ALA A 123 -20.29 -12.96 8.72
CA ALA A 123 -20.42 -12.16 7.49
C ALA A 123 -20.62 -12.99 6.20
N ILE A 124 -20.18 -14.25 6.19
CA ILE A 124 -20.29 -15.15 5.03
C ILE A 124 -21.28 -16.30 5.25
N ASP A 125 -22.10 -16.23 6.30
CA ASP A 125 -23.07 -17.26 6.70
C ASP A 125 -22.44 -18.66 6.90
N MET A 126 -21.17 -18.71 7.33
CA MET A 126 -20.44 -19.95 7.60
C MET A 126 -20.49 -20.26 9.09
N ALA A 127 -20.74 -21.51 9.45
CA ALA A 127 -20.65 -21.97 10.84
C ALA A 127 -19.19 -22.03 11.29
N TRP A 128 -18.96 -21.83 12.60
CA TRP A 128 -17.61 -22.00 13.16
C TRP A 128 -17.14 -23.45 12.95
N PRO A 129 -15.91 -23.68 12.45
CA PRO A 129 -15.47 -25.03 12.12
C PRO A 129 -15.48 -25.95 13.35
N TYR A 130 -16.10 -27.13 13.22
CA TYR A 130 -16.28 -28.03 14.37
C TYR A 130 -14.94 -28.49 14.98
N PHE A 131 -13.91 -28.67 14.14
CA PHE A 131 -12.57 -29.06 14.60
C PHE A 131 -11.85 -27.93 15.35
N LEU A 132 -12.43 -26.73 15.39
CA LEU A 132 -12.00 -25.60 16.21
C LEU A 132 -12.92 -25.39 17.42
N ASP A 133 -13.64 -26.42 17.85
CA ASP A 133 -14.38 -26.40 19.12
C ASP A 133 -13.40 -26.41 20.30
N CYS A 134 -13.32 -25.26 20.96
CA CYS A 134 -12.41 -25.01 22.09
C CYS A 134 -12.62 -25.96 23.28
N HIS A 135 -13.80 -26.57 23.44
CA HIS A 135 -14.04 -27.49 24.53
C HIS A 135 -13.64 -28.94 24.20
N ARG A 136 -13.51 -29.27 22.91
CA ARG A 136 -13.30 -30.64 22.44
C ARG A 136 -11.83 -30.97 22.14
N TYR A 137 -11.13 -30.06 21.46
CA TYR A 137 -9.78 -30.34 20.94
C TYR A 137 -8.66 -29.62 21.70
N PHE A 138 -9.03 -28.73 22.63
CA PHE A 138 -8.09 -27.89 23.37
C PHE A 138 -8.09 -28.22 24.85
N ALA A 139 -6.90 -28.16 25.44
CA ALA A 139 -6.64 -28.48 26.83
C ALA A 139 -7.08 -27.34 27.77
N ARG A 140 -7.55 -27.70 28.97
CA ARG A 140 -7.92 -26.72 30.02
C ARG A 140 -6.66 -26.09 30.63
N GLU A 141 -6.81 -25.02 31.41
CA GLU A 141 -5.67 -24.32 32.03
C GLU A 141 -4.90 -25.20 33.03
N GLU A 142 -5.55 -26.20 33.61
CA GLU A 142 -4.93 -27.15 34.56
C GLU A 142 -4.19 -28.31 33.86
N GLU A 143 -4.33 -28.42 32.53
CA GLU A 143 -3.67 -29.45 31.71
C GLU A 143 -2.43 -28.87 31.03
N VAL A 144 -1.40 -29.69 30.82
CA VAL A 144 -0.21 -29.25 30.07
C VAL A 144 -0.62 -28.98 28.61
N CYS A 145 -0.53 -27.71 28.20
CA CYS A 145 -0.89 -27.24 26.87
C CYS A 145 0.18 -26.29 26.31
N TYR A 146 0.07 -25.95 25.03
CA TYR A 146 0.93 -24.96 24.39
C TYR A 146 0.12 -23.92 23.61
N ASP A 147 0.69 -22.73 23.41
CA ASP A 147 0.10 -21.70 22.57
C ASP A 147 0.59 -21.88 21.11
N PRO A 148 -0.27 -22.28 20.17
CA PRO A 148 0.12 -22.42 18.76
C PRO A 148 0.43 -21.08 18.09
N LEU A 149 0.04 -19.96 18.70
CA LEU A 149 0.32 -18.61 18.25
C LEU A 149 1.56 -18.03 18.94
N GLU A 150 2.28 -18.80 19.76
CA GLU A 150 3.43 -18.31 20.54
C GLU A 150 4.51 -17.67 19.68
N LYS A 151 4.82 -18.15 18.47
CA LYS A 151 5.80 -17.45 17.59
C LYS A 151 5.28 -16.12 17.06
N LEU A 152 3.98 -16.04 16.74
CA LEU A 152 3.36 -14.79 16.34
C LEU A 152 3.34 -13.84 17.53
N ARG A 153 2.87 -14.29 18.69
CA ARG A 153 2.76 -13.54 19.94
C ARG A 153 4.09 -13.20 20.58
N ALA A 154 5.10 -14.06 20.54
CA ALA A 154 6.46 -13.74 20.95
C ALA A 154 7.11 -12.74 19.99
N GLY A 155 6.76 -12.75 18.69
CA GLY A 155 7.04 -11.64 17.78
C GLY A 155 6.26 -10.35 18.11
N LEU A 156 5.20 -10.43 18.92
CA LEU A 156 4.42 -9.30 19.46
C LEU A 156 4.93 -8.82 20.84
N GLU A 157 5.33 -9.75 21.72
CA GLU A 157 5.66 -9.56 23.15
C GLU A 157 7.16 -9.42 23.40
N ALA A 158 8.04 -10.01 22.57
CA ALA A 158 9.49 -9.81 22.70
C ALA A 158 9.96 -8.40 22.31
N GLU A 159 9.08 -7.56 21.75
CA GLU A 159 9.31 -6.12 21.57
C GLU A 159 8.55 -5.24 22.58
N GLU A 160 7.69 -5.80 23.43
CA GLU A 160 6.83 -5.01 24.32
C GLU A 160 7.46 -4.72 25.70
N ALA A 161 8.54 -5.41 26.04
CA ALA A 161 9.45 -4.96 27.08
C ALA A 161 10.49 -3.99 26.48
N LEU A 162 10.08 -2.74 26.22
CA LEU A 162 11.06 -1.65 26.34
C LEU A 162 11.70 -1.80 27.73
N PRO A 163 13.04 -1.84 27.87
CA PRO A 163 13.66 -1.79 29.18
C PRO A 163 13.05 -0.62 29.94
N SER A 164 12.45 -0.90 31.09
CA SER A 164 11.95 0.12 32.00
C SER A 164 13.09 1.12 32.25
N GLY A 165 12.99 2.32 31.66
CA GLY A 165 14.07 3.32 31.70
C GLY A 165 14.42 3.97 30.35
N LEU A 166 13.97 3.45 29.20
CA LEU A 166 14.12 4.19 27.93
C LEU A 166 13.06 5.29 27.79
N PRO A 167 13.43 6.50 27.32
CA PRO A 167 12.47 7.58 27.15
C PRO A 167 11.43 7.20 26.08
N PRO A 168 10.19 7.69 26.20
CA PRO A 168 9.13 7.42 25.22
C PRO A 168 9.52 7.85 23.78
N THR A 169 10.60 8.61 23.60
CA THR A 169 11.14 9.10 22.33
C THR A 169 12.14 8.14 21.66
N PHE A 170 12.36 6.94 22.21
CA PHE A 170 13.33 5.98 21.66
C PHE A 170 12.84 5.37 20.34
N ILE A 171 13.64 5.53 19.27
CA ILE A 171 13.43 4.89 17.97
C ILE A 171 14.29 3.62 17.93
N ARG A 172 13.65 2.46 17.71
CA ARG A 172 14.36 1.21 17.44
C ARG A 172 14.73 1.15 15.95
N PHE A 173 16.02 0.93 15.67
CA PHE A 173 16.53 0.75 14.31
C PHE A 173 16.59 -0.75 14.00
N ALA A 174 15.62 -1.25 13.24
CA ALA A 174 15.49 -2.64 12.84
C ALA A 174 14.66 -2.73 11.56
N HIS A 175 14.68 -3.87 10.87
CA HIS A 175 13.75 -4.09 9.76
C HIS A 175 12.36 -4.41 10.27
N HIS A 176 11.34 -3.73 9.73
CA HIS A 176 9.96 -3.94 10.15
C HIS A 176 9.21 -4.79 9.13
N SER A 177 8.78 -6.00 9.52
CA SER A 177 7.76 -6.76 8.79
C SER A 177 6.52 -5.91 8.53
N TYR A 178 5.68 -6.29 7.56
CA TYR A 178 4.44 -5.55 7.31
C TYR A 178 3.60 -5.33 8.58
N ALA A 179 3.44 -6.37 9.42
CA ALA A 179 2.68 -6.29 10.66
C ALA A 179 3.32 -5.33 11.69
N GLN A 180 4.65 -5.33 11.81
CA GLN A 180 5.38 -4.40 12.68
C GLN A 180 5.28 -2.96 12.18
N MET A 181 5.44 -2.72 10.88
CA MET A 181 5.29 -1.40 10.26
C MET A 181 3.90 -0.82 10.57
N VAL A 182 2.83 -1.58 10.30
CA VAL A 182 1.44 -1.14 10.57
C VAL A 182 1.27 -0.80 12.05
N ARG A 183 1.80 -1.63 12.97
CA ARG A 183 1.72 -1.39 14.41
C ARG A 183 2.45 -0.11 14.81
N VAL A 184 3.68 0.09 14.36
CA VAL A 184 4.49 1.27 14.67
C VAL A 184 3.80 2.55 14.17
N LEU A 185 3.26 2.54 12.95
CA LEU A 185 2.57 3.70 12.40
C LEU A 185 1.27 4.00 13.16
N LYS A 186 0.45 2.99 13.47
CA LYS A 186 -0.79 3.18 14.26
C LYS A 186 -0.49 3.65 15.68
N ARG A 187 0.53 3.09 16.34
CA ARG A 187 1.01 3.51 17.67
C ARG A 187 1.51 4.95 17.65
N THR A 188 2.28 5.33 16.63
CA THR A 188 2.78 6.69 16.44
C THR A 188 1.61 7.67 16.29
N ALA A 189 0.66 7.38 15.40
CA ALA A 189 -0.51 8.23 15.23
C ALA A 189 -1.36 8.35 16.51
N ALA A 190 -1.56 7.26 17.25
CA ALA A 190 -2.30 7.29 18.51
C ALA A 190 -1.63 8.20 19.56
N ARG A 191 -0.29 8.22 19.62
CA ARG A 191 0.47 9.04 20.57
C ARG A 191 0.36 10.55 20.29
N CYS A 192 0.30 10.96 19.03
CA CYS A 192 0.13 12.35 18.62
C CYS A 192 -1.19 12.54 17.85
N ALA A 193 -2.29 11.96 18.33
CA ALA A 193 -3.58 11.94 17.64
C ALA A 193 -4.18 13.32 17.30
N HIS A 194 -3.71 14.39 17.95
CA HIS A 194 -4.10 15.77 17.65
C HIS A 194 -3.46 16.31 16.37
N VAL A 195 -2.35 15.73 15.92
CA VAL A 195 -1.62 16.14 14.71
C VAL A 195 -1.26 14.99 13.77
N ALA A 196 -1.65 13.75 14.08
CA ALA A 196 -1.36 12.60 13.24
C ALA A 196 -2.53 11.64 13.10
N LYS A 197 -2.65 11.02 11.93
CA LYS A 197 -3.66 9.99 11.63
C LYS A 197 -3.14 9.00 10.60
N THR A 198 -3.51 7.73 10.72
CA THR A 198 -3.26 6.74 9.67
C THR A 198 -4.50 6.52 8.79
N TYR A 199 -4.27 6.22 7.52
CA TYR A 199 -5.31 5.79 6.58
C TYR A 199 -4.72 4.92 5.46
N SER A 200 -5.56 4.12 4.81
CA SER A 200 -5.16 3.29 3.68
C SER A 200 -5.55 3.94 2.35
N ILE A 201 -4.65 3.91 1.36
CA ILE A 201 -4.95 4.37 -0.02
C ILE A 201 -5.46 3.25 -0.93
N GLY A 202 -5.42 2.01 -0.46
CA GLY A 202 -5.73 0.82 -1.24
C GLY A 202 -5.07 -0.41 -0.64
N ARG A 203 -5.11 -1.52 -1.37
CA ARG A 203 -4.45 -2.76 -0.99
C ARG A 203 -3.48 -3.18 -2.09
N SER A 204 -2.40 -3.84 -1.70
CA SER A 204 -1.52 -4.57 -2.60
C SER A 204 -2.25 -5.76 -3.21
N PHE A 205 -1.59 -6.47 -4.13
CA PHE A 205 -2.16 -7.66 -4.75
C PHE A 205 -2.49 -8.76 -3.73
N ASP A 206 -1.63 -8.99 -2.73
CA ASP A 206 -1.89 -9.97 -1.64
C ASP A 206 -2.77 -9.40 -0.51
N GLY A 207 -3.47 -8.28 -0.74
CA GLY A 207 -4.45 -7.74 0.20
C GLY A 207 -3.90 -6.89 1.35
N LYS A 208 -2.58 -6.64 1.40
CA LYS A 208 -1.96 -5.79 2.43
C LYS A 208 -2.34 -4.32 2.20
N GLU A 209 -2.76 -3.61 3.24
CA GLU A 209 -3.06 -2.17 3.14
C GLU A 209 -1.81 -1.38 2.77
N LEU A 210 -1.94 -0.49 1.78
CA LEU A 210 -0.97 0.57 1.51
C LEU A 210 -1.20 1.70 2.51
N LEU A 211 -0.62 1.53 3.71
CA LEU A 211 -0.89 2.38 4.86
C LEU A 211 -0.04 3.65 4.84
N VAL A 212 -0.72 4.78 4.91
CA VAL A 212 -0.15 6.12 5.02
C VAL A 212 -0.29 6.62 6.46
N ILE A 213 0.72 7.31 6.97
CA ILE A 213 0.59 8.19 8.14
C ILE A 213 0.63 9.65 7.70
N GLU A 214 -0.36 10.41 8.14
CA GLU A 214 -0.52 11.83 7.92
C GLU A 214 -0.07 12.62 9.15
N PHE A 215 0.59 13.77 8.95
CA PHE A 215 0.85 14.79 9.95
C PHE A 215 0.35 16.16 9.46
N SER A 216 -0.47 16.85 10.27
CA SER A 216 -0.96 18.21 9.99
C SER A 216 -1.46 18.86 11.29
N GLY A 217 -1.61 20.19 11.31
CA GLY A 217 -2.33 20.89 12.38
C GLY A 217 -3.79 20.45 12.54
N ARG A 218 -4.44 19.97 11.46
CA ARG A 218 -5.80 19.39 11.48
C ARG A 218 -5.90 18.13 10.61
N PRO A 219 -5.50 16.96 11.14
CA PRO A 219 -5.45 15.72 10.36
C PRO A 219 -6.79 15.32 9.74
N GLY A 220 -6.73 14.83 8.50
CA GLY A 220 -7.85 14.33 7.72
C GLY A 220 -8.58 15.38 6.89
N GLN A 221 -8.18 16.65 6.95
CA GLN A 221 -8.80 17.74 6.21
C GLN A 221 -7.75 18.59 5.50
N HIS A 222 -8.07 19.02 4.29
CA HIS A 222 -7.28 20.02 3.60
C HIS A 222 -7.59 21.41 4.18
N GLU A 223 -6.55 22.19 4.49
CA GLU A 223 -6.69 23.57 4.95
C GLU A 223 -6.31 24.55 3.84
N LEU A 224 -7.08 25.64 3.70
CA LEU A 224 -6.85 26.66 2.68
C LEU A 224 -5.41 27.20 2.74
N MET A 225 -4.70 27.15 1.61
CA MET A 225 -3.29 27.52 1.42
C MET A 225 -2.27 26.65 2.17
N GLU A 226 -2.68 25.58 2.85
CA GLU A 226 -1.76 24.57 3.40
C GLU A 226 -1.29 23.62 2.29
N PRO A 227 0.01 23.62 1.93
CA PRO A 227 0.51 22.72 0.92
C PRO A 227 0.53 21.26 1.40
N GLU A 228 0.30 20.37 0.45
CA GLU A 228 0.29 18.92 0.64
C GLU A 228 1.62 18.32 0.13
N VAL A 229 2.33 17.58 0.98
CA VAL A 229 3.58 16.89 0.66
C VAL A 229 3.40 15.39 0.84
N LYS A 230 3.98 14.58 -0.06
CA LYS A 230 4.06 13.13 0.14
C LYS A 230 5.47 12.59 -0.02
N LEU A 231 5.83 11.62 0.81
CA LEU A 231 7.06 10.83 0.65
C LEU A 231 6.66 9.37 0.52
N ILE A 232 7.20 8.69 -0.49
CA ILE A 232 6.88 7.30 -0.82
C ILE A 232 8.17 6.49 -0.73
N GLY A 233 8.15 5.39 0.01
CA GLY A 233 9.25 4.44 0.07
C GLY A 233 8.89 3.12 -0.59
N ASN A 234 9.92 2.38 -0.99
CA ASN A 234 9.82 0.93 -1.21
C ASN A 234 8.74 0.56 -2.25
N ILE A 235 8.73 1.31 -3.36
CA ILE A 235 8.04 0.92 -4.61
C ILE A 235 8.67 -0.33 -5.22
N HIS A 236 9.99 -0.48 -5.06
CA HIS A 236 10.70 -1.74 -5.23
C HIS A 236 10.85 -2.38 -3.86
N GLY A 237 10.29 -3.58 -3.67
CA GLY A 237 10.17 -4.20 -2.35
C GLY A 237 11.52 -4.49 -1.70
N ASN A 238 12.56 -4.70 -2.51
CA ASN A 238 13.91 -4.98 -2.07
C ASN A 238 14.79 -3.74 -1.82
N GLU A 239 14.26 -2.55 -2.09
CA GLU A 239 14.89 -1.26 -1.82
C GLU A 239 14.35 -0.74 -0.47
N VAL A 240 14.96 -1.22 0.62
CA VAL A 240 14.39 -1.19 1.98
C VAL A 240 14.73 0.07 2.76
N ALA A 241 15.85 0.72 2.47
CA ALA A 241 16.28 1.91 3.20
C ALA A 241 15.17 2.99 3.27
N GLY A 242 14.48 3.25 2.15
CA GLY A 242 13.40 4.22 2.07
C GLY A 242 12.20 3.89 2.98
N ARG A 243 11.86 2.60 3.11
CA ARG A 243 10.81 2.13 4.01
C ARG A 243 11.14 2.49 5.46
N GLU A 244 12.32 2.09 5.90
CA GLU A 244 12.73 2.30 7.30
C GLU A 244 12.90 3.79 7.60
N MET A 245 13.46 4.58 6.68
CA MET A 245 13.59 6.04 6.86
C MET A 245 12.23 6.72 7.10
N LEU A 246 11.16 6.30 6.41
CA LEU A 246 9.83 6.88 6.59
C LEU A 246 9.15 6.42 7.90
N ILE A 247 9.42 5.19 8.35
CA ILE A 247 8.97 4.70 9.67
C ILE A 247 9.65 5.51 10.79
N TYR A 248 10.96 5.78 10.68
CA TYR A 248 11.71 6.59 11.65
C TYR A 248 11.29 8.05 11.61
N LEU A 249 11.08 8.61 10.42
CA LEU A 249 10.61 9.98 10.26
C LEU A 249 9.25 10.19 10.92
N ALA A 250 8.32 9.25 10.78
CA ALA A 250 7.02 9.32 11.45
C ALA A 250 7.17 9.41 12.99
N GLN A 251 7.99 8.55 13.58
CA GLN A 251 8.26 8.56 15.02
C GLN A 251 8.95 9.85 15.46
N TYR A 252 9.92 10.33 14.67
CA TYR A 252 10.66 11.56 14.93
C TYR A 252 9.75 12.80 14.90
N LEU A 253 8.92 12.95 13.87
CA LEU A 253 7.97 14.06 13.76
C LEU A 253 7.02 14.12 14.96
N CYS A 254 6.45 12.96 15.34
CA CYS A 254 5.57 12.84 16.50
C CYS A 254 6.29 13.21 17.81
N SER A 255 7.48 12.65 18.02
CA SER A 255 8.28 12.86 19.23
C SER A 255 8.70 14.32 19.40
N GLU A 256 9.29 14.91 18.37
CA GLU A 256 9.78 16.29 18.42
C GLU A 256 8.65 17.31 18.49
N TYR A 257 7.49 17.04 17.88
CA TYR A 257 6.31 17.89 18.02
C TYR A 257 5.86 17.96 19.49
N LEU A 258 5.78 16.81 20.15
CA LEU A 258 5.40 16.70 21.57
C LEU A 258 6.43 17.34 22.51
N LEU A 259 7.72 17.26 22.16
CA LEU A 259 8.81 17.91 22.91
C LEU A 259 8.86 19.43 22.70
N GLY A 260 8.02 20.00 21.83
CA GLY A 260 8.00 21.44 21.61
C GLY A 260 9.06 21.94 20.64
N ASN A 261 9.64 21.08 19.78
CA ASN A 261 10.64 21.50 18.80
C ASN A 261 10.04 22.54 17.82
N PRO A 262 10.53 23.80 17.81
CA PRO A 262 9.90 24.87 17.03
C PRO A 262 9.97 24.68 15.51
N ARG A 263 10.98 23.93 15.01
CA ARG A 263 11.10 23.61 13.57
C ARG A 263 10.02 22.61 13.18
N ILE A 264 9.89 21.54 13.95
CA ILE A 264 8.94 20.45 13.67
C ILE A 264 7.49 20.90 13.87
N GLN A 265 7.20 21.64 14.95
CA GLN A 265 5.87 22.20 15.13
C GLN A 265 5.49 23.16 14.00
N ARG A 266 6.41 24.00 13.53
CA ARG A 266 6.17 24.87 12.37
C ARG A 266 5.89 24.05 11.12
N LEU A 267 6.70 23.03 10.85
CA LEU A 267 6.56 22.18 9.67
C LEU A 267 5.18 21.50 9.67
N VAL A 268 4.81 20.81 10.76
CA VAL A 268 3.51 20.11 10.88
C VAL A 268 2.32 21.06 10.88
N ASN A 269 2.42 22.24 11.51
CA ASN A 269 1.31 23.20 11.57
C ASN A 269 1.15 24.06 10.30
N THR A 270 2.04 23.90 9.31
CA THR A 270 1.95 24.67 8.05
C THR A 270 2.01 23.80 6.81
N THR A 271 2.09 22.49 6.97
CA THR A 271 2.21 21.51 5.88
C THR A 271 1.46 20.27 6.28
N ARG A 272 0.67 19.77 5.34
CA ARG A 272 0.05 18.46 5.48
C ARG A 272 0.94 17.42 4.82
N ILE A 273 1.55 16.58 5.66
CA ILE A 273 2.61 15.64 5.30
C ILE A 273 2.04 14.25 5.28
N HIS A 274 2.27 13.53 4.19
CA HIS A 274 1.84 12.15 4.02
C HIS A 274 3.03 11.22 3.79
N LEU A 275 3.21 10.24 4.66
CA LEU A 275 4.30 9.27 4.54
C LEU A 275 3.71 7.90 4.19
N LEU A 276 4.10 7.35 3.04
CA LEU A 276 3.80 5.97 2.63
C LEU A 276 5.10 5.15 2.69
N PRO A 277 5.38 4.44 3.80
CA PRO A 277 6.64 3.73 3.93
C PRO A 277 6.83 2.59 2.94
N SER A 278 5.75 1.92 2.50
CA SER A 278 5.85 0.83 1.53
C SER A 278 4.71 0.88 0.53
N MET A 279 5.08 1.19 -0.72
CA MET A 279 4.18 1.05 -1.87
C MET A 279 4.10 -0.39 -2.37
N ASN A 280 5.15 -1.20 -2.19
CA ASN A 280 5.20 -2.62 -2.55
C ASN A 280 5.46 -3.53 -1.33
N PRO A 281 4.49 -3.65 -0.41
CA PRO A 281 4.67 -4.49 0.77
C PRO A 281 4.75 -5.99 0.42
N ASP A 282 4.22 -6.42 -0.73
CA ASP A 282 4.30 -7.83 -1.15
C ASP A 282 5.71 -8.20 -1.61
N GLY A 283 6.33 -7.37 -2.45
CA GLY A 283 7.73 -7.55 -2.85
C GLY A 283 8.69 -7.44 -1.66
N TYR A 284 8.37 -6.60 -0.66
CA TYR A 284 9.16 -6.51 0.55
C TYR A 284 9.22 -7.83 1.33
N GLU A 285 8.10 -8.52 1.53
CA GLU A 285 8.09 -9.80 2.27
C GLU A 285 8.93 -10.86 1.54
N VAL A 286 8.91 -10.87 0.20
CA VAL A 286 9.79 -11.74 -0.60
C VAL A 286 11.26 -11.41 -0.36
N ALA A 287 11.63 -10.13 -0.42
CA ALA A 287 13.01 -9.71 -0.17
C ALA A 287 13.46 -9.99 1.28
N ALA A 288 12.57 -9.79 2.25
CA ALA A 288 12.85 -9.99 3.67
C ALA A 288 13.04 -11.47 4.02
N ALA A 289 12.34 -12.38 3.33
CA ALA A 289 12.51 -13.82 3.50
C ALA A 289 13.91 -14.33 3.06
N GLU A 290 14.57 -13.66 2.11
CA GLU A 290 15.96 -13.94 1.72
C GLU A 290 16.99 -13.33 2.67
N GLY A 291 16.59 -12.29 3.42
CA GLY A 291 17.42 -11.61 4.40
C GLY A 291 18.20 -10.40 3.85
N ALA A 292 18.64 -9.55 4.77
CA ALA A 292 19.47 -8.39 4.44
C ALA A 292 20.83 -8.81 3.86
N SER A 293 21.40 -8.00 2.97
CA SER A 293 22.68 -8.24 2.29
C SER A 293 22.75 -9.49 1.38
N TYR A 294 21.78 -10.40 1.46
CA TYR A 294 21.73 -11.67 0.71
C TYR A 294 20.70 -11.67 -0.44
N ASN A 295 19.92 -10.61 -0.59
CA ASN A 295 18.93 -10.55 -1.66
C ASN A 295 19.60 -10.43 -3.03
N GLY A 296 19.22 -11.29 -3.97
CA GLY A 296 19.55 -11.06 -5.38
C GLY A 296 19.09 -9.64 -5.75
N TRP A 297 19.88 -8.91 -6.55
CA TRP A 297 19.63 -7.50 -6.92
C TRP A 297 18.19 -7.20 -7.42
N THR A 298 17.46 -8.26 -7.78
CA THR A 298 16.10 -8.30 -8.31
C THR A 298 15.07 -9.02 -7.43
N SER A 299 15.46 -9.83 -6.43
CA SER A 299 14.48 -10.60 -5.64
C SER A 299 13.64 -9.67 -4.78
N GLY A 300 12.33 -9.79 -4.85
CA GLY A 300 11.37 -8.89 -4.21
C GLY A 300 11.28 -7.48 -4.81
N ARG A 301 11.91 -7.23 -5.97
CA ARG A 301 11.82 -5.93 -6.66
C ARG A 301 10.40 -5.67 -7.19
N GLN A 302 9.85 -6.60 -7.96
CA GLN A 302 8.50 -6.50 -8.52
C GLN A 302 7.42 -6.69 -7.45
N ASN A 303 6.17 -6.36 -7.76
CA ASN A 303 5.03 -6.74 -6.92
C ASN A 303 4.72 -8.24 -7.04
N ALA A 304 3.73 -8.74 -6.28
CA ALA A 304 3.32 -10.16 -6.32
C ALA A 304 2.84 -10.64 -7.71
N GLN A 305 2.54 -9.73 -8.63
CA GLN A 305 2.17 -10.03 -10.01
C GLN A 305 3.34 -10.03 -10.99
N ASN A 306 4.58 -9.94 -10.48
CA ASN A 306 5.83 -9.78 -11.24
C ASN A 306 5.86 -8.52 -12.12
N LEU A 307 5.19 -7.44 -11.70
CA LEU A 307 5.23 -6.14 -12.36
C LEU A 307 6.22 -5.21 -11.66
N ASP A 308 7.12 -4.58 -12.42
CA ASP A 308 7.90 -3.45 -11.91
C ASP A 308 6.96 -2.24 -11.83
N LEU A 309 6.61 -1.84 -10.60
CA LEU A 309 5.68 -0.73 -10.35
C LEU A 309 6.20 0.60 -10.90
N ASN A 310 7.53 0.79 -10.99
CA ASN A 310 8.13 1.98 -11.59
C ASN A 310 8.29 1.86 -13.12
N ARG A 311 7.59 0.91 -13.76
CA ARG A 311 7.35 0.80 -15.20
C ARG A 311 5.86 0.65 -15.51
N ASN A 312 4.99 0.79 -14.50
CA ASN A 312 3.58 0.46 -14.61
C ASN A 312 2.65 1.69 -14.69
N PHE A 313 3.19 2.91 -14.54
CA PHE A 313 2.41 4.14 -14.74
C PHE A 313 2.21 4.42 -16.25
N PRO A 314 1.19 5.22 -16.61
CA PRO A 314 1.02 5.66 -17.99
C PRO A 314 2.25 6.41 -18.50
N ASP A 315 2.72 6.07 -19.71
CA ASP A 315 3.76 6.83 -20.39
C ASP A 315 3.21 8.15 -20.92
N LEU A 316 3.19 9.16 -20.04
CA LEU A 316 2.79 10.51 -20.41
C LEU A 316 3.93 11.32 -21.02
N THR A 317 5.18 10.87 -20.88
CA THR A 317 6.35 11.59 -21.39
C THR A 317 6.41 11.51 -22.92
N SER A 318 6.09 10.34 -23.51
CA SER A 318 5.87 10.22 -24.95
C SER A 318 4.76 11.14 -25.47
N GLU A 319 3.62 11.20 -24.76
CA GLU A 319 2.53 12.12 -25.11
C GLU A 319 2.94 13.59 -24.97
N TYR A 320 3.71 13.93 -23.93
CA TYR A 320 4.25 15.27 -23.74
C TYR A 320 5.09 15.70 -24.94
N TYR A 321 6.00 14.85 -25.44
CA TYR A 321 6.83 15.20 -26.61
C TYR A 321 5.98 15.47 -27.85
N ARG A 322 4.96 14.64 -28.10
CA ARG A 322 4.01 14.82 -29.20
C ARG A 322 3.21 16.13 -29.07
N LEU A 323 2.73 16.44 -27.87
CA LEU A 323 1.95 17.66 -27.61
C LEU A 323 2.82 18.92 -27.66
N ALA A 324 4.07 18.85 -27.18
CA ALA A 324 4.99 19.97 -27.10
C ALA A 324 5.44 20.51 -28.47
N GLU A 325 5.31 19.70 -29.53
CA GLU A 325 5.53 20.06 -30.93
C GLU A 325 4.38 20.88 -31.52
N THR A 326 3.17 20.77 -30.94
CA THR A 326 1.99 21.47 -31.42
C THR A 326 1.80 22.79 -30.68
N ARG A 327 1.88 23.92 -31.39
CA ARG A 327 1.69 25.25 -30.79
C ARG A 327 0.26 25.40 -30.25
N GLY A 328 0.16 25.95 -29.03
CA GLY A 328 -1.13 26.27 -28.40
C GLY A 328 -1.82 25.10 -27.71
N VAL A 329 -1.24 23.89 -27.78
CA VAL A 329 -1.75 22.72 -27.07
C VAL A 329 -1.14 22.64 -25.67
N ARG A 330 -1.96 22.22 -24.71
CA ARG A 330 -1.56 22.05 -23.30
C ARG A 330 -0.75 20.75 -23.16
N SER A 331 0.35 20.81 -22.41
CA SER A 331 1.27 19.71 -22.16
C SER A 331 1.44 19.41 -20.66
N ASP A 332 0.51 19.87 -19.84
CA ASP A 332 0.40 19.62 -18.40
C ASP A 332 -1.01 19.07 -18.09
N HIS A 333 -1.16 18.33 -16.99
CA HIS A 333 -2.38 17.57 -16.67
C HIS A 333 -2.86 16.70 -17.85
N ILE A 334 -1.91 16.01 -18.49
CA ILE A 334 -2.17 15.16 -19.65
C ILE A 334 -3.11 14.03 -19.22
N PRO A 335 -4.27 13.84 -19.88
CA PRO A 335 -5.19 12.77 -19.50
C PRO A 335 -4.57 11.39 -19.73
N ILE A 336 -4.93 10.42 -18.89
CA ILE A 336 -4.46 9.04 -19.06
C ILE A 336 -5.03 8.47 -20.37
N PRO A 337 -4.19 8.03 -21.32
CA PRO A 337 -4.67 7.49 -22.59
C PRO A 337 -5.54 6.25 -22.39
N GLN A 338 -6.58 6.07 -23.20
CA GLN A 338 -7.50 4.93 -23.06
C GLN A 338 -6.79 3.59 -23.23
N HIS A 339 -5.79 3.53 -24.11
CA HIS A 339 -5.03 2.30 -24.40
C HIS A 339 -4.19 1.80 -23.21
N TYR A 340 -3.84 2.67 -22.25
CA TYR A 340 -3.13 2.27 -21.03
C TYR A 340 -3.92 1.22 -20.24
N TRP A 341 -5.26 1.36 -20.21
CA TRP A 341 -6.14 0.47 -19.47
C TRP A 341 -6.33 -0.91 -20.14
N TRP A 342 -5.86 -1.09 -21.37
CA TRP A 342 -5.83 -2.40 -22.01
C TRP A 342 -4.69 -3.29 -21.49
N GLY A 343 -3.68 -2.69 -20.85
CA GLY A 343 -2.58 -3.39 -20.22
C GLY A 343 -2.86 -3.84 -18.78
N LYS A 344 -1.94 -4.61 -18.21
CA LYS A 344 -2.02 -5.06 -16.81
C LYS A 344 -1.56 -3.94 -15.88
N VAL A 345 -2.51 -3.30 -15.22
CA VAL A 345 -2.25 -2.25 -14.22
C VAL A 345 -2.34 -2.82 -12.81
N ALA A 346 -1.24 -2.70 -12.07
CA ALA A 346 -1.10 -3.20 -10.71
C ALA A 346 -2.05 -2.45 -9.74
N PRO A 347 -2.61 -3.14 -8.72
CA PRO A 347 -3.48 -2.49 -7.73
C PRO A 347 -2.75 -1.37 -6.96
N GLU A 348 -1.45 -1.52 -6.72
CA GLU A 348 -0.62 -0.50 -6.06
C GLU A 348 -0.54 0.78 -6.91
N THR A 349 -0.27 0.65 -8.22
CA THR A 349 -0.27 1.76 -9.17
C THR A 349 -1.63 2.47 -9.21
N LYS A 350 -2.74 1.70 -9.23
CA LYS A 350 -4.11 2.27 -9.19
C LYS A 350 -4.35 3.05 -7.91
N ALA A 351 -3.90 2.55 -6.76
CA ALA A 351 -4.03 3.21 -5.48
C ALA A 351 -3.30 4.57 -5.46
N ILE A 352 -2.07 4.62 -5.98
CA ILE A 352 -1.29 5.86 -6.10
C ILE A 352 -1.97 6.85 -7.05
N MET A 353 -2.39 6.42 -8.24
CA MET A 353 -3.11 7.30 -9.19
C MET A 353 -4.41 7.86 -8.58
N LYS A 354 -5.17 7.02 -7.86
CA LYS A 354 -6.37 7.47 -7.15
C LYS A 354 -6.03 8.48 -6.06
N TRP A 355 -4.98 8.22 -5.29
CA TRP A 355 -4.55 9.06 -4.18
C TRP A 355 -4.12 10.46 -4.65
N MET A 356 -3.34 10.55 -5.73
CA MET A 356 -2.92 11.83 -6.31
C MET A 356 -4.06 12.65 -6.90
N ARG A 357 -5.18 12.02 -7.27
CA ARG A 357 -6.39 12.73 -7.70
C ARG A 357 -7.18 13.29 -6.52
N THR A 358 -7.03 12.71 -5.32
CA THR A 358 -7.83 13.07 -4.14
C THR A 358 -7.24 14.20 -3.31
N ILE A 359 -5.91 14.37 -3.34
CA ILE A 359 -5.20 15.36 -2.54
C ILE A 359 -4.37 16.25 -3.48
N PRO A 360 -4.40 17.59 -3.33
CA PRO A 360 -3.67 18.52 -4.20
C PRO A 360 -2.17 18.55 -3.86
N PHE A 361 -1.47 17.43 -4.06
CA PHE A 361 -0.04 17.33 -3.79
C PHE A 361 0.78 18.36 -4.58
N VAL A 362 1.71 19.01 -3.87
CA VAL A 362 2.59 20.05 -4.41
C VAL A 362 4.00 19.51 -4.63
N LEU A 363 4.53 18.80 -3.63
CA LEU A 363 5.91 18.29 -3.63
C LEU A 363 5.95 16.83 -3.19
N SER A 364 6.85 16.06 -3.79
CA SER A 364 7.01 14.64 -3.49
C SER A 364 8.43 14.13 -3.66
N ALA A 365 8.76 13.05 -2.95
CA ALA A 365 9.92 12.23 -3.27
C ALA A 365 9.59 10.74 -3.18
N SER A 366 10.09 9.97 -4.15
CA SER A 366 10.15 8.50 -4.11
C SER A 366 11.53 8.06 -3.65
N LEU A 367 11.61 7.23 -2.61
CA LEU A 367 12.84 6.76 -1.99
C LEU A 367 13.18 5.35 -2.49
N HIS A 368 14.38 5.22 -3.05
CA HIS A 368 14.92 4.04 -3.73
C HIS A 368 16.28 3.62 -3.16
N GLY A 369 16.79 2.49 -3.64
CA GLY A 369 18.13 2.00 -3.34
C GLY A 369 18.77 1.30 -4.54
N GLY A 370 20.10 1.32 -4.58
CA GLY A 370 20.90 0.75 -5.67
C GLY A 370 22.01 1.68 -6.13
N ASP A 371 21.92 2.98 -5.80
CA ASP A 371 23.00 3.95 -5.96
C ASP A 371 22.87 5.07 -4.90
N LEU A 372 23.66 6.14 -4.99
CA LEU A 372 23.61 7.28 -4.09
C LEU A 372 23.56 8.60 -4.89
N VAL A 373 22.35 9.02 -5.24
CA VAL A 373 22.09 10.19 -6.10
C VAL A 373 20.64 10.66 -5.97
N VAL A 374 20.38 11.93 -6.28
CA VAL A 374 19.02 12.42 -6.49
C VAL A 374 18.73 12.55 -7.99
N SER A 375 17.85 11.70 -8.51
CA SER A 375 17.35 11.78 -9.88
C SER A 375 16.13 12.70 -9.97
N TYR A 376 15.99 13.43 -11.08
CA TYR A 376 14.85 14.29 -11.34
C TYR A 376 14.36 14.18 -12.79
N PRO A 377 13.06 14.46 -13.05
CA PRO A 377 12.46 14.37 -14.38
C PRO A 377 13.20 15.13 -15.50
N PHE A 378 13.07 14.73 -16.76
CA PHE A 378 12.34 13.53 -17.19
C PHE A 378 13.17 12.23 -17.06
N ASP A 379 12.50 11.13 -16.76
CA ASP A 379 13.06 9.77 -16.74
C ASP A 379 13.12 9.14 -18.14
N PHE A 380 12.30 9.61 -19.09
CA PHE A 380 12.31 9.14 -20.48
C PHE A 380 12.93 10.16 -21.45
N SER A 381 13.84 9.71 -22.32
CA SER A 381 14.44 10.54 -23.37
C SER A 381 13.47 10.82 -24.52
N LYS A 382 13.60 12.00 -25.15
CA LYS A 382 12.90 12.31 -26.41
C LYS A 382 13.34 11.42 -27.57
N HIS A 383 14.55 10.87 -27.50
CA HIS A 383 15.12 9.96 -28.49
C HIS A 383 15.06 8.53 -27.94
N PRO A 384 14.04 7.72 -28.27
CA PRO A 384 13.81 6.44 -27.61
C PRO A 384 14.94 5.42 -27.83
N GLN A 385 15.74 5.60 -28.88
CA GLN A 385 16.89 4.75 -29.19
C GLN A 385 18.13 5.11 -28.36
N GLU A 386 18.16 6.28 -27.71
CA GLU A 386 19.27 6.69 -26.88
C GLU A 386 19.02 6.29 -25.42
N GLU A 387 19.82 5.34 -24.94
CA GLU A 387 19.72 4.85 -23.57
C GLU A 387 20.08 5.91 -22.52
N LYS A 388 20.95 6.88 -22.86
CA LYS A 388 21.43 7.91 -21.94
C LYS A 388 21.47 9.26 -22.64
N MET A 389 20.44 10.07 -22.41
CA MET A 389 20.35 11.38 -23.02
C MET A 389 19.59 12.34 -22.12
N PHE A 390 20.19 13.51 -21.91
CA PHE A 390 19.59 14.58 -21.13
C PHE A 390 18.23 15.00 -21.69
N SER A 391 17.19 14.92 -20.86
CA SER A 391 15.83 15.30 -21.22
C SER A 391 15.21 16.29 -20.22
N PRO A 392 15.28 17.60 -20.52
CA PRO A 392 14.87 18.64 -19.57
C PRO A 392 13.35 18.80 -19.46
N THR A 393 12.88 19.10 -18.26
CA THR A 393 11.52 19.61 -18.04
C THR A 393 11.42 21.12 -18.30
N PRO A 394 10.21 21.65 -18.53
CA PRO A 394 9.98 23.11 -18.48
C PRO A 394 10.43 23.76 -17.16
N ASP A 395 10.36 23.01 -16.05
CA ASP A 395 10.75 23.44 -14.70
C ASP A 395 12.16 22.99 -14.28
N GLU A 396 13.06 22.74 -15.24
CA GLU A 396 14.43 22.23 -15.03
C GLU A 396 15.19 22.94 -13.90
N LYS A 397 15.11 24.28 -13.85
CA LYS A 397 15.77 25.07 -12.80
C LYS A 397 15.21 24.80 -11.41
N MET A 398 13.91 24.56 -11.31
CA MET A 398 13.25 24.24 -10.05
C MET A 398 13.56 22.82 -9.62
N PHE A 399 13.53 21.83 -10.53
CA PHE A 399 13.91 20.45 -10.21
C PHE A 399 15.35 20.35 -9.73
N LYS A 400 16.31 20.97 -10.43
CA LYS A 400 17.71 21.04 -9.95
C LYS A 400 17.82 21.65 -8.55
N LEU A 401 17.02 22.68 -8.25
CA LEU A 401 17.00 23.30 -6.92
C LEU A 401 16.42 22.36 -5.86
N LEU A 402 15.35 21.64 -6.17
CA LEU A 402 14.74 20.63 -5.29
C LEU A 402 15.70 19.46 -5.02
N SER A 403 16.35 18.94 -6.05
CA SER A 403 17.31 17.84 -5.91
C SER A 403 18.52 18.25 -5.07
N ARG A 404 19.03 19.46 -5.27
CA ARG A 404 20.11 20.03 -4.44
C ARG A 404 19.70 20.26 -2.99
N ALA A 405 18.44 20.61 -2.72
CA ALA A 405 17.98 20.78 -1.35
C ALA A 405 18.10 19.49 -0.53
N TYR A 406 18.03 18.32 -1.17
CA TYR A 406 18.32 17.04 -0.54
C TYR A 406 19.82 16.72 -0.58
N ALA A 407 20.43 16.72 -1.78
CA ALA A 407 21.80 16.25 -1.98
C ALA A 407 22.85 17.10 -1.24
N ASP A 408 22.70 18.43 -1.23
CA ASP A 408 23.70 19.35 -0.68
C ASP A 408 23.79 19.32 0.86
N VAL A 409 22.79 18.73 1.53
CA VAL A 409 22.75 18.57 2.99
C VAL A 409 22.92 17.10 3.43
N HIS A 410 22.99 16.15 2.49
CA HIS A 410 23.21 14.75 2.79
C HIS A 410 24.72 14.47 2.92
N PRO A 411 25.22 14.06 4.11
CA PRO A 411 26.67 13.95 4.36
C PRO A 411 27.40 13.08 3.34
N MET A 412 26.86 11.91 3.02
CA MET A 412 27.49 11.01 2.05
C MET A 412 27.34 11.47 0.60
N MET A 413 26.29 12.21 0.21
CA MET A 413 26.15 12.71 -1.16
C MET A 413 27.11 13.89 -1.41
N MET A 414 27.49 14.61 -0.35
CA MET A 414 28.47 15.70 -0.40
C MET A 414 29.91 15.25 -0.20
N ASP A 415 30.13 14.06 0.34
CA ASP A 415 31.46 13.48 0.42
C ASP A 415 32.08 13.34 -0.99
N LYS A 416 33.30 13.87 -1.13
CA LYS A 416 34.05 13.89 -2.39
C LYS A 416 34.87 12.61 -2.61
N SER A 417 34.85 11.69 -1.66
CA SER A 417 35.48 10.38 -1.75
C SER A 417 34.86 9.50 -2.85
N GLU A 418 35.70 8.71 -3.51
CA GLU A 418 35.26 7.65 -4.44
C GLU A 418 34.79 6.38 -3.71
N HIS A 419 35.05 6.26 -2.39
CA HIS A 419 34.66 5.11 -1.55
C HIS A 419 33.17 5.01 -1.22
N ARG A 420 32.31 5.70 -1.98
CA ARG A 420 30.85 5.70 -1.85
C ARG A 420 30.27 4.56 -2.69
N CYS A 421 29.30 4.85 -3.55
CA CYS A 421 28.85 3.92 -4.62
C CYS A 421 29.77 4.01 -5.85
N GLY A 422 31.08 3.81 -5.67
CA GLY A 422 32.07 3.90 -6.76
C GLY A 422 32.26 5.30 -7.37
N GLY A 423 31.73 6.35 -6.73
CA GLY A 423 31.92 7.74 -7.17
C GLY A 423 31.12 8.16 -8.42
N ASN A 424 30.18 7.34 -8.90
CA ASN A 424 29.46 7.50 -10.18
C ASN A 424 28.92 8.92 -10.48
N PHE A 425 28.50 9.67 -9.46
CA PHE A 425 27.88 10.99 -9.62
C PHE A 425 28.65 12.15 -8.97
N LEU A 426 29.88 11.92 -8.51
CA LEU A 426 30.73 12.95 -7.89
C LEU A 426 30.84 14.21 -8.77
N LYS A 427 31.17 14.00 -10.05
CA LYS A 427 31.39 15.09 -11.02
C LYS A 427 30.12 15.88 -11.34
N ARG A 428 28.94 15.31 -11.04
CA ARG A 428 27.63 15.91 -11.29
C ARG A 428 27.01 16.55 -10.05
N GLY A 429 27.70 16.51 -8.91
CA GLY A 429 27.21 17.04 -7.63
C GLY A 429 26.09 16.18 -7.03
N SER A 430 26.11 14.87 -7.27
CA SER A 430 25.15 13.89 -6.71
C SER A 430 23.68 14.16 -7.05
N ILE A 431 23.43 14.88 -8.16
CA ILE A 431 22.13 14.99 -8.81
C ILE A 431 22.26 14.56 -10.28
N ILE A 432 21.19 14.02 -10.85
CA ILE A 432 21.17 13.65 -12.28
C ILE A 432 19.76 13.76 -12.87
N ASN A 433 19.67 14.08 -14.16
CA ASN A 433 18.42 13.93 -14.90
C ASN A 433 18.17 12.44 -15.17
N GLY A 434 16.95 11.95 -14.97
CA GLY A 434 16.65 10.52 -15.07
C GLY A 434 17.06 9.90 -16.40
N ALA A 435 16.64 10.52 -17.52
CA ALA A 435 16.97 10.05 -18.86
C ALA A 435 18.47 10.14 -19.21
N ASP A 436 19.22 11.09 -18.63
CA ASP A 436 20.69 11.19 -18.75
C ASP A 436 21.40 10.07 -18.00
N TRP A 437 20.79 9.54 -16.94
CA TRP A 437 21.31 8.39 -16.23
C TRP A 437 21.03 7.09 -16.99
N TYR A 438 19.74 6.81 -17.22
CA TYR A 438 19.24 5.77 -18.11
C TYR A 438 17.74 6.01 -18.41
N SER A 439 17.37 5.93 -19.69
CA SER A 439 16.03 6.24 -20.17
C SER A 439 15.03 5.10 -19.94
N PHE A 440 13.84 5.41 -19.41
CA PHE A 440 12.74 4.45 -19.31
C PHE A 440 11.36 5.12 -19.26
N THR A 441 10.32 4.41 -19.69
CA THR A 441 8.93 4.88 -19.65
C THR A 441 8.15 4.30 -18.47
N GLY A 442 7.00 4.91 -18.17
CA GLY A 442 6.05 4.41 -17.16
C GLY A 442 6.52 4.56 -15.70
N GLY A 443 7.43 5.51 -15.45
CA GLY A 443 7.89 5.89 -14.12
C GLY A 443 6.87 6.74 -13.36
N MET A 444 6.89 6.63 -12.02
CA MET A 444 5.99 7.38 -11.14
C MET A 444 6.31 8.90 -11.12
N SER A 445 7.60 9.25 -11.21
CA SER A 445 8.09 10.63 -11.10
C SER A 445 7.57 11.51 -12.25
N ASP A 446 7.79 11.08 -13.49
CA ASP A 446 7.27 11.77 -14.68
C ASP A 446 5.74 11.83 -14.69
N PHE A 447 5.06 10.77 -14.24
CA PHE A 447 3.60 10.74 -14.15
C PHE A 447 3.06 11.81 -13.19
N ASN A 448 3.68 11.98 -12.02
CA ASN A 448 3.31 13.05 -11.07
C ASN A 448 3.31 14.42 -11.75
N TYR A 449 4.43 14.76 -12.40
CA TYR A 449 4.63 16.07 -13.02
C TYR A 449 3.70 16.28 -14.22
N LEU A 450 3.47 15.25 -15.05
CA LEU A 450 2.69 15.41 -16.28
C LEU A 450 1.18 15.30 -16.08
N HIS A 451 0.72 14.55 -15.07
CA HIS A 451 -0.71 14.35 -14.82
C HIS A 451 -1.30 15.29 -13.76
N THR A 452 -0.46 15.83 -12.86
CA THR A 452 -0.92 16.59 -11.68
C THR A 452 -0.11 17.89 -11.49
N ASN A 453 -0.33 18.60 -10.38
CA ASN A 453 0.50 19.73 -9.97
C ASN A 453 1.80 19.30 -9.25
N CYS A 454 1.94 18.02 -8.89
CA CYS A 454 2.95 17.55 -7.96
C CYS A 454 4.33 17.43 -8.62
N PHE A 455 5.34 18.03 -8.01
CA PHE A 455 6.73 17.89 -8.43
C PHE A 455 7.35 16.75 -7.63
N GLU A 456 7.70 15.65 -8.29
CA GLU A 456 8.33 14.50 -7.65
C GLU A 456 9.80 14.36 -8.06
N ILE A 457 10.66 14.04 -7.09
CA ILE A 457 12.05 13.61 -7.34
C ILE A 457 12.23 12.16 -6.91
N THR A 458 13.28 11.52 -7.40
CA THR A 458 13.66 10.15 -7.03
C THR A 458 14.97 10.21 -6.25
N VAL A 459 14.99 9.67 -5.03
CA VAL A 459 16.16 9.70 -4.15
C VAL A 459 16.70 8.29 -3.96
N GLU A 460 17.89 8.04 -4.47
CA GLU A 460 18.64 6.80 -4.24
C GLU A 460 19.46 6.95 -2.94
N LEU A 461 19.10 6.17 -1.91
CA LEU A 461 19.62 6.37 -0.54
C LEU A 461 20.94 5.65 -0.25
N GLY A 462 21.38 4.77 -1.14
CA GLY A 462 22.60 4.00 -0.98
C GLY A 462 22.67 2.79 -1.92
N CYS A 463 23.90 2.29 -2.14
CA CYS A 463 24.17 1.22 -3.10
C CYS A 463 23.62 -0.14 -2.65
N VAL A 464 23.54 -0.38 -1.33
CA VAL A 464 22.98 -1.61 -0.79
C VAL A 464 21.47 -1.45 -0.69
N LYS A 465 20.73 -2.15 -1.57
CA LYS A 465 19.26 -2.05 -1.64
C LYS A 465 18.58 -2.48 -0.34
N PHE A 466 19.06 -3.57 0.25
CA PHE A 466 18.61 -4.09 1.54
C PHE A 466 19.79 -4.07 2.52
N PRO A 467 20.08 -2.90 3.12
CA PRO A 467 21.20 -2.76 4.04
C PRO A 467 20.95 -3.58 5.31
N PRO A 468 22.00 -4.07 5.98
CA PRO A 468 21.85 -4.78 7.25
C PRO A 468 21.44 -3.84 8.39
N GLU A 469 20.91 -4.38 9.48
CA GLU A 469 20.31 -3.58 10.56
C GLU A 469 21.28 -2.58 11.20
N GLU A 470 22.55 -2.95 11.35
CA GLU A 470 23.61 -2.09 11.88
C GLU A 470 23.84 -0.82 11.05
N ALA A 471 23.46 -0.83 9.76
CA ALA A 471 23.56 0.32 8.88
C ALA A 471 22.36 1.28 8.98
N LEU A 472 21.24 0.86 9.59
CA LEU A 472 20.00 1.65 9.64
C LEU A 472 20.16 2.94 10.47
N TYR A 473 20.89 2.90 11.58
CA TYR A 473 21.12 4.09 12.40
C TYR A 473 22.00 5.14 11.68
N PRO A 474 23.17 4.78 11.10
CA PRO A 474 23.92 5.69 10.25
C PRO A 474 23.10 6.25 9.08
N LEU A 475 22.33 5.40 8.37
CA LEU A 475 21.45 5.85 7.28
C LEU A 475 20.44 6.89 7.76
N TRP A 476 19.84 6.68 8.92
CA TRP A 476 18.94 7.67 9.53
C TRP A 476 19.64 8.99 9.82
N GLN A 477 20.84 8.96 10.42
CA GLN A 477 21.61 10.19 10.69
C GLN A 477 21.94 10.95 9.40
N HIS A 478 22.23 10.24 8.30
CA HIS A 478 22.52 10.87 7.03
C HIS A 478 21.28 11.48 6.34
N ASN A 479 20.10 10.89 6.53
CA ASN A 479 18.90 11.24 5.77
C ASN A 479 17.87 12.09 6.54
N LYS A 480 17.92 12.11 7.88
CA LYS A 480 16.99 12.91 8.71
C LYS A 480 16.95 14.39 8.29
N GLU A 481 18.11 15.04 8.22
CA GLU A 481 18.19 16.46 7.83
C GLU A 481 17.78 16.69 6.36
N PRO A 482 18.29 15.92 5.36
CA PRO A 482 17.80 16.01 3.99
C PRO A 482 16.29 15.85 3.82
N LEU A 483 15.66 14.89 4.51
CA LEU A 483 14.21 14.67 4.44
C LEU A 483 13.44 15.89 4.95
N LEU A 484 13.83 16.44 6.10
CA LEU A 484 13.22 17.64 6.67
C LEU A 484 13.40 18.86 5.76
N HIS A 485 14.63 19.10 5.31
CA HIS A 485 14.96 20.23 4.45
C HIS A 485 14.24 20.16 3.11
N PHE A 486 14.11 18.97 2.52
CA PHE A 486 13.35 18.76 1.30
C PHE A 486 11.85 19.06 1.50
N MET A 487 11.22 18.56 2.57
CA MET A 487 9.81 18.87 2.85
C MET A 487 9.58 20.38 3.03
N GLU A 488 10.52 21.09 3.67
CA GLU A 488 10.46 22.54 3.83
C GLU A 488 10.49 23.30 2.48
N MET A 489 11.01 22.70 1.40
CA MET A 489 11.04 23.31 0.06
C MET A 489 9.64 23.51 -0.53
N VAL A 490 8.61 22.84 -0.02
CA VAL A 490 7.22 23.06 -0.46
C VAL A 490 6.76 24.50 -0.22
N HIS A 491 7.41 25.20 0.72
CA HIS A 491 7.15 26.61 1.03
C HIS A 491 7.95 27.59 0.18
N ARG A 492 8.42 27.21 -1.01
CA ARG A 492 9.07 28.11 -1.96
C ARG A 492 8.14 28.51 -3.10
N GLY A 493 8.51 29.60 -3.78
CA GLY A 493 7.73 30.14 -4.89
C GLY A 493 6.54 30.94 -4.39
N ILE A 494 5.37 30.73 -5.00
CA ILE A 494 4.15 31.46 -4.68
C ILE A 494 3.01 30.52 -4.33
N LYS A 495 2.10 30.98 -3.48
CA LYS A 495 0.80 30.36 -3.25
C LYS A 495 -0.26 31.45 -3.13
N GLY A 496 -1.52 31.10 -3.23
CA GLY A 496 -2.60 32.08 -3.07
C GLY A 496 -3.93 31.50 -3.47
N VAL A 497 -4.94 32.36 -3.55
CA VAL A 497 -6.31 31.97 -3.90
C VAL A 497 -6.76 32.69 -5.17
N VAL A 498 -7.40 31.96 -6.08
CA VAL A 498 -8.11 32.49 -7.23
C VAL A 498 -9.60 32.55 -6.91
N THR A 499 -10.14 33.76 -6.91
CA THR A 499 -11.56 34.03 -6.67
C THR A 499 -12.18 34.77 -7.85
N ASP A 500 -13.50 34.76 -7.96
CA ASP A 500 -14.21 35.70 -8.81
C ASP A 500 -14.40 37.05 -8.11
N LYS A 501 -14.96 38.04 -8.82
CA LYS A 501 -15.24 39.37 -8.26
C LYS A 501 -16.20 39.38 -7.06
N PHE A 502 -16.91 38.28 -6.78
CA PHE A 502 -17.83 38.13 -5.66
C PHE A 502 -17.19 37.35 -4.49
N GLY A 503 -15.90 37.01 -4.59
CA GLY A 503 -15.18 36.25 -3.57
C GLY A 503 -15.41 34.74 -3.64
N LYS A 504 -16.11 34.22 -4.67
CA LYS A 504 -16.30 32.77 -4.84
C LYS A 504 -14.99 32.14 -5.34
N PRO A 505 -14.54 31.02 -4.75
CA PRO A 505 -13.35 30.32 -5.22
C PRO A 505 -13.55 29.78 -6.64
N VAL A 506 -12.51 29.91 -7.47
CA VAL A 506 -12.50 29.40 -8.84
C VAL A 506 -11.65 28.15 -8.90
N LYS A 507 -12.30 26.99 -8.84
CA LYS A 507 -11.68 25.68 -9.02
C LYS A 507 -11.16 25.50 -10.45
N ASN A 508 -10.05 24.77 -10.61
CA ASN A 508 -9.40 24.45 -11.89
C ASN A 508 -8.99 25.71 -12.70
N ALA A 509 -8.84 26.86 -12.05
CA ALA A 509 -8.21 28.01 -12.67
C ALA A 509 -6.73 27.68 -12.95
N ARG A 510 -6.23 28.12 -14.09
CA ARG A 510 -4.84 27.89 -14.50
C ARG A 510 -3.95 29.03 -14.03
N ILE A 511 -2.81 28.68 -13.45
CA ILE A 511 -1.72 29.59 -13.12
C ILE A 511 -0.56 29.31 -14.07
N LEU A 512 -0.32 30.24 -14.98
CA LEU A 512 0.73 30.17 -15.99
C LEU A 512 1.90 31.05 -15.59
N VAL A 513 3.11 30.65 -15.97
CA VAL A 513 4.32 31.47 -15.79
C VAL A 513 4.97 31.69 -17.15
N LYS A 514 5.11 32.96 -17.55
CA LYS A 514 5.68 33.30 -18.85
C LYS A 514 7.09 32.72 -18.98
N GLY A 515 7.31 31.90 -20.00
CA GLY A 515 8.59 31.24 -20.26
C GLY A 515 8.70 29.83 -19.70
N ILE A 516 7.73 29.37 -18.89
CA ILE A 516 7.67 27.99 -18.38
C ILE A 516 6.42 27.33 -18.97
N ARG A 517 6.61 26.34 -19.85
CA ARG A 517 5.51 25.61 -20.52
C ARG A 517 4.99 24.44 -19.68
N HIS A 518 4.59 24.73 -18.45
CA HIS A 518 3.95 23.78 -17.56
C HIS A 518 3.10 24.57 -16.56
N ASP A 519 1.78 24.55 -16.73
CA ASP A 519 0.88 25.30 -15.87
C ASP A 519 0.42 24.43 -14.68
N ILE A 520 0.01 25.08 -13.59
CA ILE A 520 -0.70 24.41 -12.49
C ILE A 520 -2.18 24.79 -12.49
N THR A 521 -2.97 24.03 -11.75
CA THR A 521 -4.39 24.30 -11.51
C THR A 521 -4.70 24.58 -10.05
N THR A 522 -5.73 25.37 -9.77
CA THR A 522 -6.26 25.55 -8.41
C THR A 522 -7.04 24.33 -7.94
N ALA A 523 -6.96 24.07 -6.63
CA ALA A 523 -7.75 23.07 -5.93
C ALA A 523 -9.24 23.51 -5.80
N PRO A 524 -10.12 22.68 -5.21
CA PRO A 524 -11.55 22.99 -5.07
C PRO A 524 -11.85 24.33 -4.40
N ASP A 525 -11.05 24.73 -3.41
CA ASP A 525 -11.20 25.99 -2.66
C ASP A 525 -10.52 27.18 -3.36
N GLY A 526 -10.07 27.00 -4.60
CA GLY A 526 -9.49 28.04 -5.43
C GLY A 526 -8.04 28.36 -5.10
N ASP A 527 -7.45 27.71 -4.10
CA ASP A 527 -6.05 27.86 -3.75
C ASP A 527 -5.10 27.07 -4.66
N TYR A 528 -3.87 27.54 -4.72
CA TYR A 528 -2.82 26.96 -5.54
C TYR A 528 -1.43 27.16 -4.92
N TRP A 529 -0.47 26.35 -5.35
CA TRP A 529 0.94 26.46 -5.01
C TRP A 529 1.79 26.28 -6.26
N ARG A 530 2.60 27.29 -6.60
CA ARG A 530 3.54 27.25 -7.71
C ARG A 530 4.97 27.37 -7.17
N LEU A 531 5.68 26.25 -7.17
CA LEU A 531 7.12 26.23 -6.91
C LEU A 531 7.84 26.99 -8.02
N LEU A 532 8.70 27.95 -7.63
CA LEU A 532 9.47 28.77 -8.56
C LEU A 532 10.88 29.00 -8.02
N PRO A 533 11.90 29.00 -8.90
CA PRO A 533 13.24 29.40 -8.51
C PRO A 533 13.29 30.91 -8.25
N PRO A 534 14.32 31.38 -7.52
CA PRO A 534 14.57 32.82 -7.36
C PRO A 534 14.61 33.57 -8.69
N GLY A 535 14.05 34.77 -8.71
CA GLY A 535 13.98 35.60 -9.92
C GLY A 535 12.66 36.34 -10.08
N SER A 536 12.57 37.14 -11.16
CA SER A 536 11.34 37.84 -11.55
C SER A 536 10.53 36.99 -12.53
N HIS A 537 9.25 36.81 -12.25
CA HIS A 537 8.33 36.00 -13.04
C HIS A 537 7.08 36.81 -13.41
N ILE A 538 6.52 36.55 -14.59
CA ILE A 538 5.22 37.07 -15.01
C ILE A 538 4.22 35.93 -14.89
N VAL A 539 3.29 36.07 -13.95
CA VAL A 539 2.30 35.05 -13.61
C VAL A 539 0.94 35.47 -14.13
N ILE A 540 0.24 34.54 -14.75
CA ILE A 540 -1.07 34.77 -15.36
C ILE A 540 -2.06 33.81 -14.73
N ALA A 541 -3.17 34.31 -14.19
CA ALA A 541 -4.29 33.49 -13.77
C ALA A 541 -5.42 33.60 -14.81
N GLN A 542 -5.99 32.47 -15.20
CA GLN A 542 -7.14 32.43 -16.11
C GLN A 542 -8.01 31.21 -15.87
N ALA A 543 -9.30 31.33 -16.17
CA ALA A 543 -10.25 30.23 -16.11
C ALA A 543 -11.27 30.36 -17.25
N PRO A 544 -11.84 29.24 -17.76
CA PRO A 544 -12.91 29.30 -18.75
C PRO A 544 -14.07 30.18 -18.27
N GLY A 545 -14.52 31.11 -19.12
CA GLY A 545 -15.59 32.06 -18.77
C GLY A 545 -15.13 33.30 -17.99
N TYR A 546 -13.82 33.47 -17.74
CA TYR A 546 -13.26 34.63 -17.04
C TYR A 546 -12.19 35.35 -17.85
N SER A 547 -12.00 36.64 -17.58
CA SER A 547 -10.86 37.40 -18.07
C SER A 547 -9.58 36.97 -17.35
N LYS A 548 -8.46 37.00 -18.08
CA LYS A 548 -7.14 36.69 -17.51
C LYS A 548 -6.59 37.87 -16.71
N VAL A 549 -5.87 37.58 -15.63
CA VAL A 549 -5.17 38.58 -14.80
C VAL A 549 -3.68 38.29 -14.82
N ILE A 550 -2.86 39.33 -14.96
CA ILE A 550 -1.40 39.21 -15.09
C ILE A 550 -0.75 39.97 -13.94
N LYS A 551 0.21 39.34 -13.25
CA LYS A 551 1.00 39.95 -12.19
C LYS A 551 2.50 39.68 -12.40
N LYS A 552 3.33 40.66 -12.08
CA LYS A 552 4.79 40.46 -11.97
C LYS A 552 5.11 40.15 -10.51
N VAL A 553 5.82 39.06 -10.26
CA VAL A 553 6.23 38.62 -8.92
C VAL A 553 7.74 38.44 -8.89
N THR A 554 8.36 38.71 -7.74
CA THR A 554 9.79 38.53 -7.53
C THR A 554 10.01 37.56 -6.39
N ILE A 555 10.72 36.46 -6.66
CA ILE A 555 11.05 35.42 -5.68
C ILE A 555 12.47 35.68 -5.17
N PRO A 556 12.66 35.94 -3.87
CA PRO A 556 13.98 36.20 -3.30
C PRO A 556 14.85 34.94 -3.30
N ALA A 557 16.17 35.11 -3.36
CA ALA A 557 17.13 34.01 -3.29
C ALA A 557 17.00 33.20 -1.99
N ARG A 558 16.89 33.91 -0.86
CA ARG A 558 16.65 33.35 0.47
C ARG A 558 15.17 33.54 0.84
N MET A 559 14.37 32.51 0.59
CA MET A 559 12.94 32.50 0.92
C MET A 559 12.71 31.55 2.10
N LYS A 560 12.10 32.05 3.18
CA LYS A 560 11.74 31.23 4.36
C LYS A 560 10.28 30.74 4.35
N ARG A 561 9.42 31.37 3.54
CA ARG A 561 7.98 31.07 3.39
C ARG A 561 7.53 31.46 1.99
N ALA A 562 6.52 30.77 1.45
CA ALA A 562 6.00 31.05 0.11
C ALA A 562 5.33 32.43 0.05
N GLY A 563 5.48 33.12 -1.07
CA GLY A 563 4.89 34.44 -1.27
C GLY A 563 3.40 34.32 -1.58
N ARG A 564 2.55 35.08 -0.88
CA ARG A 564 1.11 35.08 -1.14
C ARG A 564 0.78 35.96 -2.36
N VAL A 565 0.12 35.39 -3.36
CA VAL A 565 -0.30 36.08 -4.59
C VAL A 565 -1.73 35.65 -4.94
N ASP A 566 -2.72 36.46 -4.59
CA ASP A 566 -4.12 36.13 -4.89
C ASP A 566 -4.52 36.70 -6.27
N PHE A 567 -5.51 36.09 -6.92
CA PHE A 567 -6.05 36.58 -8.19
C PHE A 567 -7.57 36.71 -8.11
N ILE A 568 -8.11 37.81 -8.63
CA ILE A 568 -9.55 38.06 -8.73
C ILE A 568 -9.90 38.10 -10.20
N LEU A 569 -10.61 37.09 -10.70
CA LEU A 569 -11.01 36.97 -12.09
C LEU A 569 -12.36 37.63 -12.32
N GLN A 570 -12.51 38.34 -13.45
CA GLN A 570 -13.80 38.92 -13.82
C GLN A 570 -14.54 37.98 -14.79
N PRO A 571 -15.82 37.65 -14.56
CA PRO A 571 -16.60 36.89 -15.53
C PRO A 571 -16.65 37.63 -16.86
N LEU A 572 -16.41 36.92 -17.96
CA LEU A 572 -16.69 37.44 -19.29
C LEU A 572 -18.21 37.53 -19.41
N GLY A 573 -18.76 38.75 -19.48
CA GLY A 573 -20.19 38.94 -19.63
C GLY A 573 -20.71 38.12 -20.81
N MET A 574 -21.77 37.34 -20.61
CA MET A 574 -22.55 36.81 -21.73
C MET A 574 -23.14 38.02 -22.47
N GLY A 575 -22.44 38.50 -23.50
CA GLY A 575 -23.05 39.36 -24.49
C GLY A 575 -24.31 38.66 -25.01
N PRO A 576 -25.41 39.39 -25.31
CA PRO A 576 -26.63 38.75 -25.76
C PRO A 576 -26.33 37.90 -27.00
N LYS A 577 -26.67 36.62 -26.95
CA LYS A 577 -26.66 35.74 -28.12
C LYS A 577 -27.64 36.34 -29.13
N LYS A 578 -27.15 37.18 -30.04
CA LYS A 578 -27.92 37.57 -31.23
C LYS A 578 -28.12 36.31 -32.06
N PHE A 579 -29.26 35.67 -31.87
CA PHE A 579 -29.84 34.73 -32.81
C PHE A 579 -30.05 35.51 -34.12
N LEU A 580 -29.12 35.36 -35.07
CA LEU A 580 -29.36 35.78 -36.44
C LEU A 580 -30.27 34.71 -37.06
N GLN A 581 -31.57 34.87 -36.85
CA GLN A 581 -32.61 34.19 -37.60
C GLN A 581 -32.99 35.10 -38.76
N GLY A 582 -32.77 34.67 -40.00
CA GLY A 582 -33.41 35.28 -41.17
C GLY A 582 -32.57 35.36 -42.43
N LEU A 583 -32.65 34.30 -43.25
CA LEU A 583 -32.83 34.47 -44.69
C LEU A 583 -33.72 33.34 -45.20
N ARG A 584 -35.02 33.68 -45.31
CA ARG A 584 -36.01 32.95 -46.10
C ARG A 584 -35.58 32.98 -47.57
N ARG A 585 -35.53 31.82 -48.22
CA ARG A 585 -35.72 31.70 -49.68
C ARG A 585 -36.66 30.55 -50.02
N THR A 586 -37.85 30.97 -50.43
CA THR A 586 -38.86 30.37 -51.32
C THR A 586 -38.49 29.07 -52.05
N GLY A 587 -39.40 28.08 -52.02
CA GLY A 587 -39.42 26.88 -52.88
C GLY A 587 -39.75 27.18 -54.36
N PRO A 588 -39.89 26.15 -55.23
CA PRO A 588 -41.17 25.42 -55.33
C PRO A 588 -41.12 23.92 -55.73
N GLY A 589 -42.19 23.17 -55.38
CA GLY A 589 -42.76 21.97 -56.06
C GLY A 589 -41.91 20.68 -56.13
N THR A 590 -42.40 19.43 -56.09
CA THR A 590 -43.72 18.83 -56.33
C THR A 590 -43.67 17.32 -55.97
N HIS A 591 -44.84 16.76 -55.60
CA HIS A 591 -45.29 15.35 -55.68
C HIS A 591 -44.69 14.20 -54.81
N ALA A 592 -45.59 13.56 -54.05
CA ALA A 592 -45.54 12.19 -53.47
C ALA A 592 -45.96 11.13 -54.54
N PRO A 593 -46.00 9.77 -54.34
CA PRO A 593 -46.22 9.01 -53.10
C PRO A 593 -45.46 7.62 -53.03
N PRO A 594 -45.96 6.52 -52.40
CA PRO A 594 -45.52 6.02 -51.09
C PRO A 594 -44.88 4.59 -51.13
N GLY A 595 -44.25 4.16 -50.03
CA GLY A 595 -43.82 2.76 -49.88
C GLY A 595 -43.17 2.48 -48.53
N GLY A 596 -43.77 1.58 -47.75
CA GLY A 596 -43.39 1.27 -46.38
C GLY A 596 -42.23 0.28 -46.23
N ALA A 597 -41.64 0.26 -45.03
CA ALA A 597 -41.26 -0.92 -44.26
C ALA A 597 -40.54 -0.48 -42.97
N ASN A 598 -40.94 -1.09 -41.87
CA ASN A 598 -40.35 -1.11 -40.53
C ASN A 598 -38.92 -1.75 -40.56
N PRO A 599 -38.09 -1.87 -39.48
CA PRO A 599 -38.41 -1.70 -38.05
C PRO A 599 -37.27 -1.18 -37.10
N ARG A 600 -37.60 -1.14 -35.80
CA ARG A 600 -36.75 -1.21 -34.56
C ARG A 600 -36.07 0.10 -34.15
N GLY A 601 -36.30 0.66 -32.97
CA GLY A 601 -36.72 0.06 -31.69
C GLY A 601 -35.56 0.22 -30.71
N ALA A 602 -35.48 1.39 -30.07
CA ALA A 602 -34.57 1.68 -28.98
C ALA A 602 -35.13 1.13 -27.66
N PRO A 603 -34.29 0.63 -26.74
CA PRO A 603 -34.65 0.55 -25.34
C PRO A 603 -33.81 1.50 -24.46
N ALA A 604 -34.49 1.89 -23.38
CA ALA A 604 -34.13 2.84 -22.35
C ALA A 604 -32.96 2.39 -21.44
N GLU A 605 -32.41 3.39 -20.74
CA GLU A 605 -31.44 3.29 -19.64
C GLU A 605 -31.92 2.40 -18.48
N PRO A 606 -31.00 1.80 -17.70
CA PRO A 606 -31.27 1.35 -16.34
C PRO A 606 -30.66 2.27 -15.28
N ASP A 607 -31.47 2.52 -14.25
CA ASP A 607 -31.20 3.28 -13.04
C ASP A 607 -30.06 2.71 -12.16
N LEU A 608 -29.39 3.65 -11.48
CA LEU A 608 -28.40 3.43 -10.43
C LEU A 608 -29.09 3.24 -9.06
N GLU A 609 -28.79 2.15 -8.35
CA GLU A 609 -29.07 2.04 -6.91
C GLU A 609 -27.79 2.19 -6.04
N PRO A 610 -27.90 2.71 -4.80
CA PRO A 610 -26.77 2.99 -3.92
C PRO A 610 -26.49 1.84 -2.94
N LEU A 611 -25.23 1.38 -2.87
CA LEU A 611 -24.80 0.35 -1.91
C LEU A 611 -24.57 0.95 -0.51
N GLY A 612 -25.62 0.89 0.31
CA GLY A 612 -25.58 1.21 1.73
C GLY A 612 -26.85 0.75 2.43
N ALA A 613 -27.09 -0.56 2.52
CA ALA A 613 -28.14 -1.11 3.39
C ALA A 613 -27.83 -2.53 3.85
N ARG A 614 -27.98 -2.74 5.17
CA ARG A 614 -27.97 -4.04 5.86
C ARG A 614 -28.93 -5.02 5.17
N ARG A 615 -28.47 -6.22 4.82
CA ARG A 615 -29.37 -7.32 4.44
C ARG A 615 -30.01 -7.92 5.70
N PRO A 616 -31.34 -8.15 5.74
CA PRO A 616 -31.94 -9.05 6.71
C PRO A 616 -31.72 -10.52 6.29
N PRO A 617 -31.84 -11.49 7.21
CA PRO A 617 -31.54 -12.89 6.91
C PRO A 617 -32.58 -13.46 5.94
N SER A 618 -32.11 -14.08 4.85
CA SER A 618 -32.97 -14.77 3.91
C SER A 618 -33.47 -16.09 4.49
N ALA A 619 -34.73 -16.10 4.93
CA ALA A 619 -35.52 -17.32 5.03
C ALA A 619 -35.78 -17.85 3.61
N GLY A 620 -34.97 -18.82 3.17
CA GLY A 620 -35.22 -19.50 1.90
C GLY A 620 -34.02 -20.24 1.33
N GLY A 621 -33.73 -21.44 1.85
CA GLY A 621 -33.14 -22.62 1.18
C GLY A 621 -31.93 -22.54 0.22
N SER A 622 -31.42 -21.37 -0.17
CA SER A 622 -30.28 -21.23 -1.07
C SER A 622 -28.99 -21.38 -0.29
N LYS A 623 -28.16 -22.35 -0.68
CA LYS A 623 -26.87 -22.58 -0.02
C LYS A 623 -25.91 -21.41 -0.27
N PRO A 624 -25.04 -21.06 0.70
CA PRO A 624 -24.07 -19.99 0.54
C PRO A 624 -23.18 -20.13 -0.69
N TRP A 625 -22.65 -19.02 -1.22
CA TRP A 625 -21.88 -18.97 -2.47
C TRP A 625 -20.63 -19.87 -2.47
N TRP A 626 -20.02 -20.08 -1.30
CA TRP A 626 -18.84 -20.94 -1.11
C TRP A 626 -19.19 -22.45 -1.06
N TRP A 627 -20.47 -22.82 -0.94
CA TRP A 627 -20.87 -24.23 -0.77
C TRP A 627 -20.49 -25.11 -1.97
N SER A 628 -20.58 -24.56 -3.19
CA SER A 628 -20.27 -25.27 -4.43
C SER A 628 -18.81 -25.76 -4.43
N TYR A 629 -17.88 -24.89 -4.05
CA TYR A 629 -16.45 -25.15 -3.96
C TYR A 629 -16.12 -26.38 -3.09
N PHE A 630 -16.63 -26.41 -1.86
CA PHE A 630 -16.39 -27.54 -0.95
C PHE A 630 -17.10 -28.82 -1.40
N SER A 631 -18.28 -28.69 -2.01
CA SER A 631 -19.02 -29.85 -2.51
C SER A 631 -18.38 -30.51 -3.74
N SER A 632 -17.51 -29.80 -4.47
CA SER A 632 -16.77 -30.34 -5.62
C SER A 632 -15.41 -30.95 -5.27
N LEU A 633 -14.81 -30.56 -4.14
CA LEU A 633 -13.43 -30.93 -3.80
C LEU A 633 -13.31 -32.06 -2.78
N SER A 634 -14.30 -32.24 -1.90
CA SER A 634 -14.28 -33.34 -0.93
C SER A 634 -15.33 -34.40 -1.27
N PRO A 635 -14.97 -35.70 -1.22
CA PRO A 635 -15.96 -36.79 -1.33
C PRO A 635 -17.00 -36.75 -0.20
N HIS A 636 -16.65 -36.14 0.94
CA HIS A 636 -17.53 -35.92 2.07
C HIS A 636 -17.98 -34.45 2.09
N ARG A 637 -19.16 -34.15 1.55
CA ARG A 637 -19.73 -32.79 1.54
C ARG A 637 -19.77 -32.23 2.98
N PRO A 638 -19.02 -31.17 3.32
CA PRO A 638 -18.88 -30.71 4.70
C PRO A 638 -20.09 -29.91 5.19
N ARG A 639 -21.21 -30.61 5.46
CA ARG A 639 -22.48 -29.99 5.86
C ARG A 639 -22.38 -29.17 7.15
N TRP A 640 -21.38 -29.46 7.98
CA TRP A 640 -21.08 -28.72 9.22
C TRP A 640 -20.63 -27.28 8.99
N LEU A 641 -20.27 -26.88 7.75
CA LEU A 641 -20.01 -25.47 7.41
C LEU A 641 -21.29 -24.63 7.35
N LEU A 642 -22.45 -25.27 7.23
CA LEU A 642 -23.74 -24.60 7.09
C LEU A 642 -24.37 -24.34 8.46
N ARG A 643 -25.02 -23.19 8.64
CA ARG A 643 -25.68 -22.78 9.89
C ARG A 643 -27.07 -23.41 10.15
N TYR A 644 -27.43 -24.48 9.44
CA TYR A 644 -28.78 -25.06 9.48
C TYR A 644 -29.07 -25.84 10.75
#